data_AF-A0AAE1THL7-F1
#
_entry.id   AF-A0AAE1THL7-F1
#
_cell.length_a   1.000
_cell.length_b   1.000
_cell.length_c   1.000
_cell.angle_alpha   90.00
_cell.angle_beta   90.00
_cell.angle_gamma   90.00
#
_symmetry.space_group_name_H-M   'P 1'
#
loop_
_entity.id
_entity.type
_entity.pdbx_description
1 polymer ?
#
loop_
_entity_poly.entity_id
_entity_poly.type
_entity_poly.pdbx_seq_one_letter_code
_entity_poly.pdbx_strand_id
1 'polypeptide(L)'
;MASLLQLFLHFLFLPFLLISSSSIAFSHQIPKPYVVYMGSSASKSFGLDAKIAESAHLQLLSSIIPRRESERIALIHHYNHAFSGFSAMLTETEASALSDHHGVVSVFPDPVLELHTTRSWDFLESDLGMTPRGTVPHQHSSSDVIIGVIDTGIWPESPSFNDEGIGEIPSRWKGVCMQGHDFKLSNCNRKLIGARYYNLQITLAGNKTLGGVAKGSPRDSVGHGTHTASTAAGSWVNNASYYGLAKGTARGGSPPSTRIAAYKACSEEGCSGATILKAIDDAVKDGVDIISISIGLSSLFLSDFLNDPIAIGAFHAEEMGVMVVCSAGNDGPDPLTVVNSAPWVFTVAASNIDRSFQSSIVLGNGKTFQGSGINFSNLTRSKFYPLVFGEDVAARFTPPSEARNCYPGSLDYSKVAGKIVICVSDDPTVSRRIKKLVVQDARAMGMILIDQDKNDVPYDAGTFPYTNVGDFEGNQILQYINSTKNPTATVLATAETARYKPSPIVASFSSRGPSILTENILKPDIMAPGIGILAAMIPKSTEPGSVPAGKKPSLFGIKSGTSMACPHVTGAAAFIKSVHKRWSPSMIKSALMTTATTYNNMKKSVTNSSNSFANPHGMGAGEINPLKALYPGLVFETDVEDYLQFLCYYGCSQKNIRSMSNTNFTCPKNSNKDLISNINYPSISIKNLSRNQKARVIRRTVTNVGPLNATYTAKVHAAKGLIVKVLPSKLVFSESVKKLSYEVSFSGKEAHGGYNFGSLTWLDGRHYVHTVFAVNVQ
;
A
#
# COMPACT_ATOMS: atom_id res chain seq x y z
N MET A 1 -53.27 -79.12 16.81
CA MET A 1 -52.89 -79.58 15.46
C MET A 1 -52.15 -78.43 14.81
N ALA A 2 -50.85 -78.41 15.07
CA ALA A 2 -49.87 -79.05 14.19
C ALA A 2 -49.41 -77.96 13.21
N SER A 3 -48.26 -77.33 13.47
CA SER A 3 -46.94 -77.92 13.22
C SER A 3 -46.81 -78.37 11.76
N LEU A 4 -45.72 -77.98 11.11
CA LEU A 4 -45.33 -78.36 9.75
C LEU A 4 -45.85 -77.53 8.58
N LEU A 5 -45.95 -76.20 8.74
CA LEU A 5 -45.59 -75.31 7.63
C LEU A 5 -44.51 -74.26 8.01
N GLN A 6 -43.77 -74.54 9.09
CA GLN A 6 -42.33 -74.32 9.09
C GLN A 6 -41.74 -75.25 8.02
N LEU A 7 -41.44 -74.75 6.81
CA LEU A 7 -40.20 -75.08 6.08
C LEU A 7 -40.07 -74.44 4.68
N PHE A 8 -41.13 -73.94 4.03
CA PHE A 8 -41.06 -73.71 2.56
C PHE A 8 -41.22 -72.29 2.01
N LEU A 9 -41.33 -71.25 2.84
CA LEU A 9 -41.15 -69.86 2.38
C LEU A 9 -40.05 -69.10 3.13
N HIS A 10 -39.11 -69.86 3.70
CA HIS A 10 -37.78 -69.38 4.08
C HIS A 10 -36.76 -69.45 2.92
N PHE A 11 -37.23 -69.63 1.68
CA PHE A 11 -36.44 -69.41 0.48
C PHE A 11 -37.01 -68.21 -0.29
N LEU A 12 -36.26 -67.10 -0.21
CA LEU A 12 -36.27 -65.98 -1.15
C LEU A 12 -37.48 -65.02 -1.08
N PHE A 13 -37.51 -64.15 -0.07
CA PHE A 13 -37.50 -62.68 -0.30
C PHE A 13 -36.94 -62.02 0.96
N LEU A 14 -35.62 -62.15 1.05
CA LEU A 14 -34.67 -61.43 1.90
C LEU A 14 -34.91 -59.90 1.86
N PRO A 15 -34.37 -59.18 2.85
CA PRO A 15 -34.97 -58.62 4.07
C PRO A 15 -35.56 -57.21 3.85
N PHE A 16 -36.40 -56.69 4.76
CA PHE A 16 -36.41 -55.28 5.22
C PHE A 16 -37.63 -55.00 6.13
N LEU A 17 -37.43 -54.13 7.12
CA LEU A 17 -38.45 -53.25 7.72
C LEU A 17 -39.35 -53.76 8.87
N LEU A 18 -38.74 -54.29 9.92
CA LEU A 18 -39.10 -53.95 11.30
C LEU A 18 -37.75 -53.73 12.01
N ILE A 19 -37.41 -52.56 12.56
CA ILE A 19 -37.88 -52.06 13.86
C ILE A 19 -37.49 -50.57 13.97
N SER A 20 -38.47 -49.72 14.29
CA SER A 20 -38.35 -48.49 15.08
C SER A 20 -39.07 -48.77 16.41
N SER A 21 -38.69 -48.32 17.60
CA SER A 21 -37.74 -47.30 18.05
C SER A 21 -37.60 -47.43 19.58
N SER A 22 -36.39 -47.25 20.13
CA SER A 22 -36.11 -46.52 21.39
C SER A 22 -34.59 -46.50 21.70
N SER A 23 -34.07 -45.28 21.91
CA SER A 23 -32.96 -44.89 22.80
C SER A 23 -31.55 -44.62 22.23
N ILE A 24 -31.04 -43.45 22.65
CA ILE A 24 -29.66 -42.93 22.72
C ILE A 24 -29.11 -42.26 21.45
N ALA A 25 -29.12 -40.91 21.49
CA ALA A 25 -28.30 -40.07 20.63
C ALA A 25 -26.81 -40.26 20.99
N PHE A 26 -26.13 -41.11 20.25
CA PHE A 26 -24.67 -41.09 20.16
C PHE A 26 -24.29 -39.89 19.27
N SER A 27 -23.57 -38.92 19.85
CA SER A 27 -22.84 -37.92 19.08
C SER A 27 -21.85 -38.67 18.19
N HIS A 28 -22.09 -38.71 16.87
CA HIS A 28 -21.05 -39.07 15.93
C HIS A 28 -20.00 -37.94 15.97
N GLN A 29 -18.90 -38.19 16.67
CA GLN A 29 -17.72 -37.33 16.60
C GLN A 29 -17.12 -37.48 15.20
N ILE A 30 -17.34 -36.48 14.35
CA ILE A 30 -16.80 -36.49 12.98
C ILE A 30 -15.28 -36.29 13.07
N PRO A 31 -14.47 -37.20 12.50
CA PRO A 31 -13.02 -37.04 12.47
C PRO A 31 -12.61 -35.76 11.74
N LYS A 32 -11.65 -35.03 12.32
CA LYS A 32 -11.06 -33.81 11.75
C LYS A 32 -9.55 -34.01 11.60
N PRO A 33 -8.84 -33.24 10.77
CA PRO A 33 -7.40 -33.32 10.71
C PRO A 33 -6.78 -32.78 12.01
N TYR A 34 -5.84 -33.55 12.56
CA TYR A 34 -5.06 -33.19 13.75
C TYR A 34 -3.57 -33.40 13.46
N VAL A 35 -2.74 -32.56 14.10
CA VAL A 35 -1.29 -32.68 14.09
C VAL A 35 -0.84 -33.29 15.41
N VAL A 36 -0.04 -34.35 15.34
CA VAL A 36 0.59 -35.07 16.45
C VAL A 36 2.09 -34.79 16.42
N TYR A 37 2.56 -33.95 17.34
CA TYR A 37 3.96 -33.56 17.45
C TYR A 37 4.67 -34.41 18.51
N MET A 38 5.82 -35.00 18.17
CA MET A 38 6.55 -35.97 19.00
C MET A 38 7.99 -35.52 19.37
N GLY A 39 8.31 -34.24 19.19
CA GLY A 39 9.61 -33.68 19.61
C GLY A 39 10.73 -33.80 18.57
N SER A 40 11.99 -33.54 18.95
CA SER A 40 13.14 -33.55 18.03
C SER A 40 13.50 -34.96 17.55
N SER A 41 13.87 -35.11 16.28
CA SER A 41 14.27 -36.41 15.70
C SER A 41 15.65 -36.83 16.24
N ALA A 42 15.77 -38.05 16.79
CA ALA A 42 17.01 -38.53 17.41
C ALA A 42 18.06 -39.08 16.43
N SER A 43 17.72 -39.29 15.15
CA SER A 43 18.65 -39.86 14.16
C SER A 43 19.19 -38.81 13.18
N LYS A 44 20.51 -38.79 12.99
CA LYS A 44 21.26 -37.91 12.07
C LYS A 44 21.66 -38.61 10.75
N SER A 45 21.19 -39.83 10.46
CA SER A 45 21.50 -40.56 9.22
C SER A 45 20.30 -40.63 8.26
N PHE A 46 20.47 -40.09 7.05
CA PHE A 46 19.41 -40.03 6.03
C PHE A 46 19.23 -41.37 5.29
N GLY A 47 17.99 -41.85 5.23
CA GLY A 47 17.51 -42.78 4.19
C GLY A 47 16.89 -44.08 4.69
N LEU A 48 17.59 -44.84 5.54
CA LEU A 48 17.11 -46.15 6.02
C LEU A 48 16.13 -46.03 7.20
N ASP A 49 16.24 -44.96 8.01
CA ASP A 49 15.42 -44.73 9.22
C ASP A 49 14.01 -44.18 8.94
N ALA A 50 13.75 -43.63 7.75
CA ALA A 50 12.49 -42.95 7.45
C ALA A 50 11.28 -43.90 7.40
N LYS A 51 11.45 -45.09 6.80
CA LYS A 51 10.38 -46.11 6.72
C LYS A 51 10.11 -46.77 8.07
N ILE A 52 11.13 -46.90 8.92
CA ILE A 52 10.99 -47.43 10.27
C ILE A 52 10.19 -46.44 11.14
N ALA A 53 10.54 -45.15 11.08
CA ALA A 53 9.80 -44.09 11.77
C ALA A 53 8.34 -43.98 11.32
N GLU A 54 8.10 -44.06 10.01
CA GLU A 54 6.74 -44.04 9.44
C GLU A 54 5.91 -45.25 9.89
N SER A 55 6.53 -46.44 9.90
CA SER A 55 5.89 -47.66 10.39
C SER A 55 5.56 -47.57 11.88
N ALA A 56 6.43 -46.95 12.69
CA ALA A 56 6.19 -46.72 14.10
C ALA A 56 5.04 -45.72 14.35
N HIS A 57 4.93 -44.66 13.54
CA HIS A 57 3.82 -43.72 13.60
C HIS A 57 2.49 -44.35 13.16
N LEU A 58 2.50 -45.17 12.11
CA LEU A 58 1.33 -45.95 11.71
C LEU A 58 0.90 -46.97 12.78
N GLN A 59 1.86 -47.63 13.43
CA GLN A 59 1.58 -48.51 14.56
C GLN A 59 0.95 -47.76 15.74
N LEU A 60 1.49 -46.58 16.08
CA LEU A 60 0.93 -45.71 17.12
C LEU A 60 -0.49 -45.22 16.76
N LEU A 61 -0.74 -44.87 15.50
CA LEU A 61 -2.08 -44.50 15.05
C LEU A 61 -3.05 -45.70 15.11
N SER A 62 -2.57 -46.89 14.75
CA SER A 62 -3.36 -48.13 14.76
C SER A 62 -3.71 -48.65 16.15
N SER A 63 -2.98 -48.24 17.19
CA SER A 63 -3.30 -48.62 18.57
C SER A 63 -4.47 -47.82 19.15
N ILE A 64 -4.76 -46.64 18.57
CA ILE A 64 -5.78 -45.72 19.06
C ILE A 64 -7.05 -45.76 18.19
N ILE A 65 -6.92 -45.89 16.87
CA ILE A 65 -8.08 -45.98 15.98
C ILE A 65 -8.70 -47.39 16.06
N PRO A 66 -10.02 -47.54 16.31
CA PRO A 66 -10.68 -48.83 16.37
C PRO A 66 -10.52 -49.63 15.07
N ARG A 67 -10.30 -50.95 15.17
CA ARG A 67 -10.14 -51.85 14.01
C ARG A 67 -11.28 -51.80 12.97
N ARG A 68 -12.49 -51.40 13.40
CA ARG A 68 -13.65 -51.25 12.50
C ARG A 68 -13.53 -50.04 11.57
N GLU A 69 -12.60 -49.13 11.85
CA GLU A 69 -12.33 -47.91 11.09
C GLU A 69 -10.89 -47.90 10.55
N SER A 70 -10.34 -49.09 10.27
CA SER A 70 -8.94 -49.26 9.83
C SER A 70 -8.58 -48.49 8.56
N GLU A 71 -9.58 -48.12 7.74
CA GLU A 71 -9.41 -47.29 6.56
C GLU A 71 -8.94 -45.85 6.90
N ARG A 72 -9.15 -45.39 8.14
CA ARG A 72 -8.68 -44.09 8.65
C ARG A 72 -7.24 -44.14 9.19
N ILE A 73 -6.63 -45.34 9.29
CA ILE A 73 -5.25 -45.51 9.74
C ILE A 73 -4.32 -45.19 8.56
N ALA A 74 -4.25 -43.91 8.24
CA ALA A 74 -3.36 -43.35 7.24
C ALA A 74 -2.81 -42.03 7.76
N LEU A 75 -1.50 -41.83 7.60
CA LEU A 75 -0.88 -40.55 7.88
C LEU A 75 -1.23 -39.59 6.72
N ILE A 76 -1.79 -38.43 7.04
CA ILE A 76 -1.96 -37.33 6.08
C ILE A 76 -0.57 -36.81 5.69
N HIS A 77 0.27 -36.53 6.70
CA HIS A 77 1.66 -36.17 6.54
C HIS A 77 2.53 -36.83 7.62
N HIS A 78 3.77 -37.15 7.27
CA HIS A 78 4.77 -37.72 8.17
C HIS A 78 5.97 -36.77 8.27
N TYR A 79 6.42 -36.49 9.50
CA TYR A 79 7.51 -35.58 9.80
C TYR A 79 8.62 -36.35 10.54
N ASN A 80 9.79 -36.52 9.92
CA ASN A 80 10.92 -37.25 10.53
C ASN A 80 12.30 -36.62 10.31
N HIS A 81 12.38 -35.53 9.53
CA HIS A 81 13.65 -34.95 9.11
C HIS A 81 14.22 -33.92 10.10
N ALA A 82 13.42 -32.94 10.53
CA ALA A 82 13.85 -31.92 11.49
C ALA A 82 13.30 -32.18 12.92
N PHE A 83 12.18 -32.88 12.99
CA PHE A 83 11.45 -33.28 14.19
C PHE A 83 10.61 -34.50 13.86
N SER A 84 10.15 -35.22 14.89
CA SER A 84 9.29 -36.39 14.77
C SER A 84 7.82 -35.99 14.97
N GLY A 85 6.93 -36.54 14.16
CA GLY A 85 5.49 -36.42 14.31
C GLY A 85 4.74 -36.79 13.03
N PHE A 86 3.42 -36.68 13.06
CA PHE A 86 2.55 -36.93 11.91
C PHE A 86 1.24 -36.16 12.01
N SER A 87 0.46 -36.12 10.94
CA SER A 87 -0.94 -35.66 10.97
C SER A 87 -1.89 -36.74 10.49
N ALA A 88 -3.10 -36.80 11.05
CA ALA A 88 -4.10 -37.82 10.76
C ALA A 88 -5.53 -37.32 10.99
N MET A 89 -6.52 -38.01 10.44
CA MET A 89 -7.94 -37.73 10.71
C MET A 89 -8.36 -38.38 12.03
N LEU A 90 -8.52 -37.57 13.07
CA LEU A 90 -8.82 -38.01 14.43
C LEU A 90 -10.14 -37.40 14.92
N THR A 91 -10.88 -38.16 15.71
CA THR A 91 -11.91 -37.64 16.60
C THR A 91 -11.26 -36.97 17.81
N GLU A 92 -12.01 -36.13 18.53
CA GLU A 92 -11.50 -35.47 19.75
C GLU A 92 -11.07 -36.47 20.82
N THR A 93 -11.79 -37.60 20.95
CA THR A 93 -11.44 -38.66 21.89
C THR A 93 -10.15 -39.38 21.50
N GLU A 94 -9.96 -39.69 20.22
CA GLU A 94 -8.71 -40.28 19.71
C GLU A 94 -7.52 -39.31 19.82
N ALA A 95 -7.73 -38.02 19.56
CA ALA A 95 -6.71 -36.99 19.71
C ALA A 95 -6.26 -36.82 21.17
N SER A 96 -7.19 -36.86 22.12
CA SER A 96 -6.89 -36.83 23.56
C SER A 96 -6.17 -38.09 24.02
N ALA A 97 -6.53 -39.27 23.51
CA ALA A 97 -5.83 -40.50 23.83
C ALA A 97 -4.38 -40.48 23.30
N LEU A 98 -4.14 -39.87 22.14
CA LEU A 98 -2.80 -39.68 21.59
C LEU A 98 -1.97 -38.64 22.36
N SER A 99 -2.59 -37.58 22.90
CA SER A 99 -1.87 -36.57 23.67
C SER A 99 -1.28 -37.10 24.98
N ASP A 100 -1.88 -38.15 25.54
CA ASP A 100 -1.42 -38.79 26.77
C ASP A 100 -0.40 -39.91 26.51
N HIS A 101 -0.09 -40.21 25.25
CA HIS A 101 0.83 -41.29 24.89
C HIS A 101 2.30 -40.89 25.08
N HIS A 102 3.10 -41.78 25.69
CA HIS A 102 4.53 -41.55 25.90
C HIS A 102 5.26 -41.32 24.55
N GLY A 103 6.00 -40.22 24.45
CA GLY A 103 6.69 -39.79 23.23
C GLY A 103 5.91 -38.81 22.35
N VAL A 104 4.64 -38.53 22.66
CA VAL A 104 3.87 -37.43 22.05
C VAL A 104 4.02 -36.18 22.92
N VAL A 105 4.42 -35.07 22.31
CA VAL A 105 4.63 -33.78 22.97
C VAL A 105 3.36 -32.95 22.96
N SER A 106 2.62 -32.96 21.85
CA SER A 106 1.31 -32.30 21.76
C SER A 106 0.48 -32.86 20.62
N VAL A 107 -0.85 -32.81 20.79
CA VAL A 107 -1.84 -33.12 19.74
C VAL A 107 -2.82 -31.96 19.67
N PHE A 108 -3.01 -31.41 18.48
CA PHE A 108 -3.90 -30.27 18.28
C PHE A 108 -4.59 -30.32 16.91
N PRO A 109 -5.80 -29.76 16.78
CA PRO A 109 -6.49 -29.70 15.49
C PRO A 109 -5.62 -28.97 14.46
N ASP A 110 -5.57 -29.46 13.22
CA ASP A 110 -4.81 -28.83 12.13
C ASP A 110 -5.40 -27.43 11.82
N PRO A 111 -4.69 -26.33 12.11
CA PRO A 111 -5.25 -25.00 11.97
C PRO A 111 -5.23 -24.53 10.50
N VAL A 112 -6.37 -24.06 9.99
CA VAL A 112 -6.43 -23.29 8.73
C VAL A 112 -6.00 -21.85 9.02
N LEU A 113 -4.98 -21.37 8.30
CA LEU A 113 -4.40 -20.03 8.47
C LEU A 113 -4.66 -19.16 7.21
N GLU A 114 -4.95 -17.87 7.38
CA GLU A 114 -5.30 -16.94 6.29
C GLU A 114 -4.42 -15.67 6.26
N LEU A 115 -4.25 -15.07 5.06
CA LEU A 115 -3.51 -13.82 4.78
C LEU A 115 -4.43 -12.59 4.68
N HIS A 116 -3.84 -11.39 4.80
CA HIS A 116 -4.49 -10.18 5.32
C HIS A 116 -4.51 -8.95 4.34
N THR A 117 -5.25 -7.87 4.63
CA THR A 117 -5.81 -6.83 3.70
C THR A 117 -6.67 -7.42 2.61
N THR A 118 -7.68 -6.68 2.17
CA THR A 118 -8.57 -7.28 1.17
C THR A 118 -7.89 -7.51 -0.17
N ARG A 119 -6.79 -6.77 -0.48
CA ARG A 119 -5.92 -7.09 -1.63
C ARG A 119 -4.51 -6.48 -1.63
N SER A 120 -4.30 -5.26 -1.15
CA SER A 120 -3.07 -4.50 -1.49
C SER A 120 -1.77 -5.10 -0.95
N TRP A 121 -1.74 -5.63 0.28
CA TRP A 121 -0.55 -6.32 0.78
C TRP A 121 -0.38 -7.70 0.12
N ASP A 122 -1.48 -8.41 -0.17
CA ASP A 122 -1.40 -9.66 -0.93
C ASP A 122 -0.84 -9.42 -2.33
N PHE A 123 -1.18 -8.31 -2.97
CA PHE A 123 -0.60 -7.92 -4.26
C PHE A 123 0.92 -7.78 -4.15
N LEU A 124 1.41 -7.08 -3.12
CA LEU A 124 2.85 -6.91 -2.85
C LEU A 124 3.56 -8.22 -2.45
N GLU A 125 2.86 -9.16 -1.83
CA GLU A 125 3.37 -10.49 -1.47
C GLU A 125 3.33 -11.48 -2.66
N SER A 126 2.33 -11.34 -3.54
CA SER A 126 2.03 -12.28 -4.63
C SER A 126 2.91 -12.14 -5.88
N ASP A 127 3.72 -11.09 -5.95
CA ASP A 127 4.61 -10.78 -7.07
C ASP A 127 5.83 -11.72 -7.19
N LEU A 128 5.83 -12.80 -6.41
CA LEU A 128 6.98 -13.69 -6.31
C LEU A 128 7.01 -14.78 -7.38
N GLY A 129 5.91 -15.38 -7.84
CA GLY A 129 6.02 -16.62 -8.64
C GLY A 129 6.90 -17.70 -7.99
N MET A 130 7.18 -17.54 -6.69
CA MET A 130 7.87 -18.46 -5.81
C MET A 130 6.79 -18.92 -4.84
N THR A 131 6.48 -20.20 -4.88
CA THR A 131 5.84 -20.87 -3.73
C THR A 131 6.56 -20.42 -2.45
N PRO A 132 5.83 -20.10 -1.36
CA PRO A 132 6.43 -19.67 -0.10
C PRO A 132 7.27 -20.80 0.50
N ARG A 133 8.53 -20.93 0.05
CA ARG A 133 9.55 -21.70 0.74
C ARG A 133 10.23 -20.75 1.71
N GLY A 134 9.87 -20.91 2.97
CA GLY A 134 10.39 -20.11 4.07
C GLY A 134 9.32 -19.16 4.59
N THR A 135 8.31 -19.71 5.25
CA THR A 135 7.74 -19.04 6.42
C THR A 135 8.92 -18.66 7.31
N VAL A 136 9.30 -17.39 7.33
CA VAL A 136 10.09 -16.88 8.45
C VAL A 136 9.19 -17.15 9.65
N PRO A 137 9.60 -17.96 10.63
CA PRO A 137 8.82 -18.14 11.84
C PRO A 137 8.61 -16.73 12.39
N HIS A 138 7.35 -16.29 12.49
CA HIS A 138 7.00 -15.17 13.34
C HIS A 138 7.31 -15.61 14.77
N GLN A 139 8.58 -15.60 15.15
CA GLN A 139 8.95 -15.56 16.55
C GLN A 139 8.35 -14.26 17.06
N HIS A 140 7.27 -14.41 17.81
CA HIS A 140 6.55 -13.38 18.54
C HIS A 140 7.45 -12.75 19.62
N SER A 141 8.56 -12.12 19.23
CA SER A 141 9.06 -10.96 19.96
C SER A 141 8.08 -9.85 19.64
N SER A 142 7.43 -9.26 20.65
CA SER A 142 6.68 -8.01 20.46
C SER A 142 7.51 -7.05 19.60
N SER A 143 6.97 -6.65 18.44
CA SER A 143 7.61 -5.61 17.66
C SER A 143 7.19 -4.27 18.25
N ASP A 144 7.97 -3.73 19.16
CA ASP A 144 7.69 -2.46 19.84
C ASP A 144 7.86 -1.24 18.93
N VAL A 145 7.66 -1.37 17.61
CA VAL A 145 7.76 -0.27 16.64
C VAL A 145 6.55 0.66 16.81
N ILE A 146 6.79 1.97 16.81
CA ILE A 146 5.79 3.02 16.98
C ILE A 146 5.77 3.90 15.73
N ILE A 147 4.64 3.94 15.04
CA ILE A 147 4.41 4.81 13.90
C ILE A 147 3.66 6.07 14.36
N GLY A 148 4.27 7.23 14.14
CA GLY A 148 3.60 8.52 14.25
C GLY A 148 2.87 8.87 12.95
N VAL A 149 1.58 9.16 13.01
CA VAL A 149 0.77 9.57 11.86
C VAL A 149 0.38 11.03 12.01
N ILE A 150 0.93 11.90 11.16
CA ILE A 150 0.63 13.34 11.15
C ILE A 150 -0.39 13.60 10.04
N ASP A 151 -1.65 13.82 10.42
CA ASP A 151 -2.78 13.81 9.47
C ASP A 151 -4.02 14.57 10.03
N THR A 152 -5.23 14.25 9.57
CA THR A 152 -6.51 14.87 9.98
C THR A 152 -7.06 14.37 11.32
N GLY A 153 -6.30 13.52 12.03
CA GLY A 153 -6.68 12.90 13.29
C GLY A 153 -6.91 11.40 13.15
N ILE A 154 -7.59 10.80 14.13
CA ILE A 154 -7.93 9.37 14.09
C ILE A 154 -9.35 9.09 14.59
N TRP A 155 -10.01 8.07 14.04
CA TRP A 155 -11.29 7.55 14.53
C TRP A 155 -11.05 6.32 15.42
N PRO A 156 -10.92 6.49 16.75
CA PRO A 156 -10.39 5.45 17.63
C PRO A 156 -11.30 4.23 17.76
N GLU A 157 -12.61 4.36 17.53
CA GLU A 157 -13.56 3.25 17.60
C GLU A 157 -13.50 2.31 16.38
N SER A 158 -12.66 2.61 15.39
CA SER A 158 -12.49 1.70 14.25
C SER A 158 -11.99 0.33 14.72
N PRO A 159 -12.57 -0.78 14.22
CA PRO A 159 -12.03 -2.11 14.48
C PRO A 159 -10.56 -2.26 14.05
N SER A 160 -10.07 -1.44 13.12
CA SER A 160 -8.65 -1.42 12.72
C SER A 160 -7.71 -0.92 13.80
N PHE A 161 -8.20 -0.37 14.92
CA PHE A 161 -7.38 0.09 16.04
C PHE A 161 -7.68 -0.69 17.33
N ASN A 162 -8.25 -1.88 17.20
CA ASN A 162 -8.35 -2.82 18.31
C ASN A 162 -6.95 -3.24 18.78
N ASP A 163 -6.83 -3.54 20.08
CA ASP A 163 -5.58 -3.89 20.74
C ASP A 163 -5.60 -5.31 21.32
N GLU A 164 -6.43 -6.17 20.74
CA GLU A 164 -6.50 -7.58 21.07
C GLU A 164 -5.19 -8.29 20.67
N GLY A 165 -4.65 -9.11 21.57
CA GLY A 165 -3.37 -9.80 21.34
C GLY A 165 -2.13 -8.90 21.35
N ILE A 166 -2.27 -7.61 21.68
CA ILE A 166 -1.15 -6.66 21.76
C ILE A 166 -0.67 -6.54 23.20
N GLY A 167 0.64 -6.72 23.43
CA GLY A 167 1.27 -6.59 24.74
C GLY A 167 1.30 -5.17 25.30
N GLU A 168 1.90 -4.99 26.47
CA GLU A 168 1.99 -3.69 27.16
C GLU A 168 2.60 -2.58 26.28
N ILE A 169 2.27 -1.32 26.58
CA ILE A 169 2.83 -0.16 25.88
C ILE A 169 4.34 -0.09 26.20
N PRO A 170 5.22 0.06 25.20
CA PRO A 170 6.66 0.11 25.45
C PRO A 170 7.04 1.21 26.45
N SER A 171 7.87 0.88 27.45
CA SER A 171 8.26 1.82 28.52
C SER A 171 9.01 3.06 28.02
N ARG A 172 9.58 3.00 26.80
CA ARG A 172 10.22 4.14 26.13
C ARG A 172 9.23 5.19 25.61
N TRP A 173 7.95 4.84 25.48
CA TRP A 173 6.91 5.74 24.97
C TRP A 173 6.66 6.88 25.96
N LYS A 174 6.72 8.11 25.48
CA LYS A 174 6.56 9.34 26.30
C LYS A 174 5.37 10.20 25.88
N GLY A 175 4.65 9.78 24.85
CA GLY A 175 3.48 10.52 24.36
C GLY A 175 2.27 10.40 25.26
N VAL A 176 1.25 11.19 24.92
CA VAL A 176 0.04 11.32 25.74
C VAL A 176 -1.21 11.06 24.91
N CYS A 177 -2.30 10.74 25.61
CA CYS A 177 -3.63 10.72 25.05
C CYS A 177 -4.33 12.04 25.43
N MET A 178 -4.37 13.02 24.52
CA MET A 178 -5.04 14.29 24.80
C MET A 178 -6.56 14.11 24.79
N GLN A 179 -7.24 14.69 25.77
CA GLN A 179 -8.69 14.72 25.83
C GLN A 179 -9.24 15.87 25.00
N GLY A 180 -10.40 15.65 24.39
CA GLY A 180 -11.20 16.63 23.69
C GLY A 180 -12.67 16.41 23.99
N HIS A 181 -13.54 17.30 23.50
CA HIS A 181 -14.99 17.22 23.72
C HIS A 181 -15.63 15.89 23.29
N ASP A 182 -15.04 15.21 22.30
CA ASP A 182 -15.47 13.95 21.71
C ASP A 182 -14.36 12.87 21.73
N PHE A 183 -13.36 13.04 22.60
CA PHE A 183 -12.20 12.14 22.72
C PHE A 183 -11.74 12.03 24.18
N LYS A 184 -11.84 10.84 24.77
CA LYS A 184 -11.51 10.55 26.17
C LYS A 184 -10.15 9.85 26.28
N LEU A 185 -9.58 9.79 27.48
CA LEU A 185 -8.35 9.00 27.73
C LEU A 185 -8.51 7.53 27.33
N SER A 186 -9.72 6.97 27.54
CA SER A 186 -10.07 5.59 27.18
C SER A 186 -10.14 5.33 25.67
N ASN A 187 -10.02 6.37 24.83
CA ASN A 187 -9.93 6.18 23.38
C ASN A 187 -8.52 5.78 22.93
N CYS A 188 -7.48 6.01 23.74
CA CYS A 188 -6.18 5.36 23.55
C CYS A 188 -6.18 4.00 24.23
N ASN A 189 -5.47 3.05 23.64
CA ASN A 189 -5.36 1.67 24.08
C ASN A 189 -3.94 1.15 23.77
N ARG A 190 -3.70 -0.17 23.78
CA ARG A 190 -2.37 -0.71 23.46
C ARG A 190 -2.04 -0.65 21.97
N LYS A 191 -3.00 -0.37 21.07
CA LYS A 191 -2.77 -0.17 19.64
C LYS A 191 -2.55 1.30 19.30
N LEU A 192 -3.53 2.14 19.61
CA LEU A 192 -3.46 3.60 19.55
C LEU A 192 -2.94 4.12 20.90
N ILE A 193 -1.62 4.23 21.02
CA ILE A 193 -0.97 4.51 22.32
C ILE A 193 -0.88 6.01 22.64
N GLY A 194 -1.14 6.88 21.66
CA GLY A 194 -1.18 8.32 21.85
C GLY A 194 -1.96 9.04 20.78
N ALA A 195 -2.52 10.18 21.17
CA ALA A 195 -3.32 11.01 20.30
C ALA A 195 -3.17 12.47 20.72
N ARG A 196 -2.63 13.31 19.84
CA ARG A 196 -2.47 14.75 20.04
C ARG A 196 -3.28 15.53 19.02
N TYR A 197 -3.67 16.74 19.42
CA TYR A 197 -4.19 17.75 18.51
C TYR A 197 -3.54 19.08 18.83
N TYR A 198 -3.52 19.94 17.83
CA TYR A 198 -2.96 21.27 17.93
C TYR A 198 -4.05 22.29 17.64
N ASN A 199 -4.04 23.40 18.38
CA ASN A 199 -4.98 24.47 18.12
C ASN A 199 -4.63 25.09 16.75
N LEU A 200 -5.40 24.77 15.71
CA LEU A 200 -5.35 25.50 14.45
C LEU A 200 -5.93 26.90 14.69
N GLN A 201 -5.10 27.83 15.14
CA GLN A 201 -5.43 29.27 15.10
C GLN A 201 -4.99 29.84 13.75
N ILE A 202 -5.61 29.41 12.65
CA ILE A 202 -5.46 30.07 11.36
C ILE A 202 -6.82 30.14 10.69
N THR A 203 -7.54 31.24 10.90
CA THR A 203 -8.49 31.72 9.89
C THR A 203 -7.69 32.42 8.80
N LEU A 204 -7.94 32.05 7.53
CA LEU A 204 -7.41 32.75 6.35
C LEU A 204 -7.73 34.26 6.33
N ALA A 205 -8.65 34.72 7.18
CA ALA A 205 -8.87 36.12 7.49
C ALA A 205 -8.20 36.44 8.84
N GLY A 206 -7.12 37.22 8.81
CA GLY A 206 -6.48 37.74 10.02
C GLY A 206 -7.45 38.61 10.81
N ASN A 207 -8.12 38.04 11.82
CA ASN A 207 -8.58 38.70 13.04
C ASN A 207 -9.38 37.72 13.92
N LYS A 208 -8.75 37.26 15.01
CA LYS A 208 -9.37 37.21 16.34
C LYS A 208 -8.31 36.96 17.42
N THR A 209 -8.22 37.89 18.35
CA THR A 209 -7.38 37.80 19.55
C THR A 209 -7.97 36.84 20.58
N LEU A 210 -7.02 36.31 21.37
CA LEU A 210 -7.09 35.34 22.47
C LEU A 210 -8.17 35.61 23.54
N GLY A 211 -8.74 34.52 24.08
CA GLY A 211 -9.53 34.60 25.32
C GLY A 211 -10.30 33.35 25.78
N GLY A 212 -10.09 32.14 25.23
CA GLY A 212 -10.83 30.95 25.62
C GLY A 212 -9.99 29.67 25.65
N VAL A 213 -10.27 28.81 26.65
CA VAL A 213 -9.71 27.45 26.78
C VAL A 213 -9.93 26.68 25.48
N ALA A 214 -8.87 26.02 25.01
CA ALA A 214 -8.84 25.24 23.78
C ALA A 214 -10.03 24.29 23.63
N LYS A 215 -10.84 24.45 22.56
CA LYS A 215 -11.86 23.47 22.14
C LYS A 215 -11.37 22.74 20.90
N GLY A 216 -10.54 21.72 21.08
CA GLY A 216 -10.08 20.83 20.01
C GLY A 216 -10.21 19.37 20.40
N SER A 217 -9.81 18.47 19.49
CA SER A 217 -9.84 17.02 19.71
C SER A 217 -8.95 16.30 18.71
N PRO A 218 -8.28 15.19 19.08
CA PRO A 218 -7.56 14.32 18.15
C PRO A 218 -8.47 13.57 17.17
N ARG A 219 -9.79 13.58 17.38
CA ARG A 219 -10.75 12.86 16.54
C ARG A 219 -10.64 13.30 15.08
N ASP A 220 -10.62 12.32 14.19
CA ASP A 220 -10.66 12.56 12.75
C ASP A 220 -12.03 13.09 12.32
N SER A 221 -12.05 14.26 11.68
CA SER A 221 -13.26 14.86 11.11
C SER A 221 -13.34 14.70 9.59
N VAL A 222 -12.27 14.26 8.94
CA VAL A 222 -12.17 14.16 7.46
C VAL A 222 -12.15 12.70 7.00
N GLY A 223 -11.59 11.81 7.82
CA GLY A 223 -11.39 10.40 7.53
C GLY A 223 -10.06 10.08 6.86
N HIS A 224 -9.27 11.08 6.48
CA HIS A 224 -7.99 10.86 5.80
C HIS A 224 -6.97 10.18 6.74
N GLY A 225 -6.76 10.73 7.93
CA GLY A 225 -5.85 10.17 8.94
C GLY A 225 -6.24 8.77 9.42
N THR A 226 -7.53 8.49 9.56
CA THR A 226 -8.03 7.13 9.86
C THR A 226 -7.66 6.13 8.76
N HIS A 227 -7.81 6.55 7.49
CA HIS A 227 -7.51 5.73 6.33
C HIS A 227 -6.01 5.45 6.19
N THR A 228 -5.18 6.48 6.35
CA THR A 228 -3.72 6.35 6.27
C THR A 228 -3.15 5.54 7.45
N ALA A 229 -3.59 5.80 8.68
CA ALA A 229 -3.15 5.06 9.86
C ALA A 229 -3.49 3.56 9.79
N SER A 230 -4.71 3.23 9.36
CA SER A 230 -5.13 1.82 9.22
C SER A 230 -4.42 1.11 8.05
N THR A 231 -4.05 1.84 6.99
CA THR A 231 -3.22 1.30 5.91
C THR A 231 -1.80 0.96 6.38
N ALA A 232 -1.18 1.80 7.21
CA ALA A 232 0.17 1.57 7.73
C ALA A 232 0.21 0.46 8.79
N ALA A 233 -0.69 0.50 9.75
CA ALA A 233 -0.64 -0.33 10.95
C ALA A 233 -2.00 -0.80 11.47
N GLY A 234 -3.05 -0.85 10.65
CA GLY A 234 -4.34 -1.38 11.09
C GLY A 234 -4.24 -2.83 11.60
N SER A 235 -4.92 -3.11 12.71
CA SER A 235 -5.23 -4.47 13.17
C SER A 235 -6.11 -5.17 12.14
N TRP A 236 -6.14 -6.50 12.18
CA TRP A 236 -6.89 -7.27 11.20
C TRP A 236 -8.39 -7.13 11.43
N VAL A 237 -9.14 -6.90 10.35
CA VAL A 237 -10.59 -6.81 10.40
C VAL A 237 -11.19 -7.69 9.32
N ASN A 238 -11.70 -8.84 9.73
CA ASN A 238 -12.34 -9.80 8.83
C ASN A 238 -13.63 -9.23 8.25
N ASN A 239 -14.00 -9.66 7.04
CA ASN A 239 -15.21 -9.23 6.33
C ASN A 239 -15.34 -7.71 6.13
N ALA A 240 -14.21 -6.98 6.12
CA ALA A 240 -14.16 -5.59 5.71
C ALA A 240 -14.60 -5.45 4.24
N SER A 241 -15.45 -4.47 3.96
CA SER A 241 -15.89 -4.14 2.61
C SER A 241 -16.43 -2.71 2.57
N TYR A 242 -16.47 -2.11 1.39
CA TYR A 242 -17.23 -0.89 1.15
C TYR A 242 -18.53 -1.24 0.43
N TYR A 243 -19.58 -1.51 1.22
CA TYR A 243 -20.88 -1.98 0.73
C TYR A 243 -20.80 -3.22 -0.18
N GLY A 244 -19.89 -4.16 0.13
CA GLY A 244 -19.66 -5.38 -0.64
C GLY A 244 -18.52 -5.31 -1.64
N LEU A 245 -18.06 -4.11 -2.02
CA LEU A 245 -16.85 -3.94 -2.81
C LEU A 245 -15.61 -4.21 -1.97
N ALA A 246 -14.56 -4.76 -2.60
CA ALA A 246 -13.28 -5.04 -1.96
C ALA A 246 -13.41 -5.92 -0.72
N LYS A 247 -14.36 -6.88 -0.72
CA LYS A 247 -14.63 -7.71 0.45
C LYS A 247 -13.43 -8.59 0.79
N GLY A 248 -13.01 -8.60 2.05
CA GLY A 248 -11.95 -9.47 2.56
C GLY A 248 -11.57 -9.12 4.00
N THR A 249 -10.35 -9.41 4.40
CA THR A 249 -9.81 -9.03 5.72
C THR A 249 -8.99 -7.77 5.60
N ALA A 250 -9.33 -6.61 6.19
CA ALA A 250 -8.45 -5.42 6.15
C ALA A 250 -7.25 -5.55 7.12
N ARG A 251 -6.05 -5.01 6.79
CA ARG A 251 -4.83 -4.96 7.66
C ARG A 251 -3.93 -3.74 7.39
N GLY A 252 -3.02 -3.46 8.30
CA GLY A 252 -1.82 -2.67 8.00
C GLY A 252 -0.66 -3.54 7.51
N GLY A 253 0.34 -2.93 6.87
CA GLY A 253 1.52 -3.66 6.35
C GLY A 253 2.60 -3.94 7.38
N SER A 254 2.46 -3.37 8.57
CA SER A 254 3.35 -3.62 9.69
C SER A 254 2.86 -4.81 10.54
N PRO A 255 3.73 -5.43 11.35
CA PRO A 255 3.31 -6.50 12.26
C PRO A 255 2.15 -6.06 13.17
N PRO A 256 1.24 -6.97 13.56
CA PRO A 256 0.08 -6.62 14.38
C PRO A 256 0.41 -5.84 15.66
N SER A 257 1.57 -6.12 16.28
CA SER A 257 2.08 -5.46 17.50
C SER A 257 2.57 -4.02 17.32
N THR A 258 2.66 -3.52 16.08
CA THR A 258 3.09 -2.14 15.79
C THR A 258 2.09 -1.14 16.36
N ARG A 259 2.58 -0.11 17.04
CA ARG A 259 1.78 0.92 17.73
C ARG A 259 1.54 2.12 16.83
N ILE A 260 0.44 2.82 17.06
CA ILE A 260 0.06 4.05 16.36
C ILE A 260 0.04 5.19 17.39
N ALA A 261 0.64 6.31 17.01
CA ALA A 261 0.46 7.60 17.68
C ALA A 261 -0.08 8.61 16.66
N ALA A 262 -1.27 9.15 16.91
CA ALA A 262 -1.93 10.08 16.00
C ALA A 262 -1.65 11.53 16.38
N TYR A 263 -1.25 12.36 15.41
CA TYR A 263 -0.98 13.78 15.58
C TYR A 263 -1.86 14.55 14.60
N LYS A 264 -2.97 15.12 15.08
CA LYS A 264 -3.90 15.87 14.24
C LYS A 264 -3.32 17.24 13.89
N ALA A 265 -2.74 17.36 12.71
CA ALA A 265 -2.16 18.59 12.17
C ALA A 265 -2.99 19.22 11.05
N CYS A 266 -4.00 18.51 10.55
CA CYS A 266 -4.86 18.96 9.47
C CYS A 266 -6.33 19.00 9.89
N SER A 267 -7.10 19.82 9.17
CA SER A 267 -8.55 19.90 9.23
C SER A 267 -9.14 19.97 7.82
N GLU A 268 -10.45 20.17 7.69
CA GLU A 268 -11.08 20.43 6.39
C GLU A 268 -10.55 21.69 5.70
N GLU A 269 -10.05 22.66 6.49
CA GLU A 269 -9.48 23.93 6.00
C GLU A 269 -8.04 23.78 5.49
N GLY A 270 -7.44 22.60 5.66
CA GLY A 270 -6.07 22.28 5.28
C GLY A 270 -5.14 22.04 6.47
N CYS A 271 -3.84 22.14 6.20
CA CYS A 271 -2.78 21.78 7.14
C CYS A 271 -1.85 22.96 7.38
N SER A 272 -1.69 23.36 8.65
CA SER A 272 -0.79 24.45 9.01
C SER A 272 0.66 23.98 9.08
N GLY A 273 1.57 24.65 8.37
CA GLY A 273 3.01 24.33 8.40
C GLY A 273 3.62 24.39 9.81
N ALA A 274 3.26 25.40 10.61
CA ALA A 274 3.70 25.51 12.00
C ALA A 274 3.19 24.35 12.87
N THR A 275 1.97 23.90 12.61
CA THR A 275 1.38 22.75 13.30
C THR A 275 2.06 21.44 12.91
N ILE A 276 2.32 21.23 11.62
CA ILE A 276 3.07 20.07 11.13
C ILE A 276 4.45 20.01 11.80
N LEU A 277 5.17 21.13 11.85
CA LEU A 277 6.49 21.18 12.47
C LEU A 277 6.43 20.82 13.98
N LYS A 278 5.44 21.37 14.70
CA LYS A 278 5.22 21.02 16.12
C LYS A 278 4.86 19.54 16.31
N ALA A 279 4.08 18.98 15.38
CA ALA A 279 3.70 17.57 15.40
C ALA A 279 4.90 16.65 15.17
N ILE A 280 5.80 16.99 14.25
CA ILE A 280 7.05 16.24 14.03
C ILE A 280 7.92 16.30 15.30
N ASP A 281 8.10 17.48 15.88
CA ASP A 281 8.86 17.68 17.12
C ASP A 281 8.30 16.86 18.30
N ASP A 282 6.98 16.91 18.53
CA ASP A 282 6.36 16.07 19.56
C ASP A 282 6.51 14.58 19.25
N ALA A 283 6.39 14.18 17.99
CA ALA A 283 6.52 12.78 17.61
C ALA A 283 7.92 12.23 17.92
N VAL A 284 8.97 12.97 17.56
CA VAL A 284 10.35 12.63 17.90
C VAL A 284 10.53 12.57 19.42
N LYS A 285 10.04 13.58 20.15
CA LYS A 285 10.11 13.63 21.63
C LYS A 285 9.38 12.46 22.30
N ASP A 286 8.23 12.08 21.77
CA ASP A 286 7.39 11.01 22.30
C ASP A 286 7.99 9.61 22.05
N GLY A 287 8.97 9.51 21.16
CA GLY A 287 9.76 8.30 20.89
C GLY A 287 9.20 7.44 19.76
N VAL A 288 8.59 8.04 18.74
CA VAL A 288 8.20 7.32 17.50
C VAL A 288 9.44 6.84 16.74
N ASP A 289 9.34 5.76 15.97
CA ASP A 289 10.44 5.26 15.13
C ASP A 289 10.32 5.73 13.67
N ILE A 290 9.08 5.89 13.21
CA ILE A 290 8.76 6.25 11.82
C ILE A 290 7.59 7.23 11.85
N ILE A 291 7.69 8.31 11.09
CA ILE A 291 6.64 9.30 10.89
C ILE A 291 6.07 9.15 9.47
N SER A 292 4.75 9.02 9.38
CA SER A 292 4.00 9.00 8.12
C SER A 292 3.31 10.35 7.91
N ILE A 293 3.63 11.02 6.80
CA ILE A 293 3.07 12.33 6.43
C ILE A 293 2.51 12.24 5.01
N SER A 294 1.21 11.95 4.91
CA SER A 294 0.48 11.90 3.64
C SER A 294 -0.01 13.29 3.19
N ILE A 295 0.84 14.31 3.40
CA ILE A 295 0.58 15.74 3.18
C ILE A 295 1.78 16.30 2.40
N GLY A 296 1.51 17.27 1.52
CA GLY A 296 2.54 18.04 0.84
C GLY A 296 1.95 19.36 0.35
N LEU A 297 2.81 20.32 0.04
CA LEU A 297 2.39 21.53 -0.68
C LEU A 297 1.95 21.16 -2.10
N SER A 298 1.12 22.00 -2.72
CA SER A 298 0.93 21.89 -4.17
C SER A 298 2.24 22.21 -4.88
N SER A 299 2.47 21.57 -6.02
CA SER A 299 3.63 21.81 -6.89
C SER A 299 3.76 23.26 -7.36
N LEU A 300 2.69 24.05 -7.30
CA LEU A 300 2.68 25.48 -7.60
C LEU A 300 3.41 26.33 -6.55
N PHE A 301 3.57 25.83 -5.32
CA PHE A 301 4.24 26.55 -4.24
C PHE A 301 5.66 26.03 -4.06
N LEU A 302 6.64 26.88 -4.42
CA LEU A 302 8.06 26.56 -4.34
C LEU A 302 8.63 27.08 -3.02
N SER A 303 8.76 26.21 -2.03
CA SER A 303 9.53 26.50 -0.82
C SER A 303 10.91 25.86 -0.89
N ASP A 304 11.95 26.59 -0.53
CA ASP A 304 13.29 26.02 -0.34
C ASP A 304 13.32 25.09 0.88
N PHE A 305 14.31 24.19 0.98
CA PHE A 305 14.42 23.21 2.08
C PHE A 305 14.46 23.87 3.47
N LEU A 306 14.98 25.10 3.58
CA LEU A 306 15.04 25.85 4.84
C LEU A 306 13.76 26.65 5.16
N ASN A 307 12.78 26.66 4.26
CA ASN A 307 11.48 27.30 4.42
C ASN A 307 10.32 26.30 4.31
N ASP A 308 10.61 25.01 4.13
CA ASP A 308 9.63 23.93 4.10
C ASP A 308 9.54 23.29 5.50
N PRO A 309 8.40 23.41 6.21
CA PRO A 309 8.25 22.86 7.55
C PRO A 309 8.38 21.34 7.62
N ILE A 310 7.99 20.62 6.56
CA ILE A 310 8.17 19.16 6.48
C ILE A 310 9.65 18.85 6.31
N ALA A 311 10.35 19.55 5.41
CA ALA A 311 11.78 19.34 5.21
C ALA A 311 12.59 19.63 6.48
N ILE A 312 12.32 20.74 7.17
CA ILE A 312 13.00 21.11 8.41
C ILE A 312 12.74 20.07 9.52
N GLY A 313 11.46 19.74 9.76
CA GLY A 313 11.10 18.76 10.78
C GLY A 313 11.69 17.38 10.48
N ALA A 314 11.64 16.95 9.22
CA ALA A 314 12.18 15.67 8.80
C ALA A 314 13.70 15.58 8.92
N PHE A 315 14.43 16.68 8.73
CA PHE A 315 15.88 16.71 8.94
C PHE A 315 16.22 16.36 10.39
N HIS A 316 15.56 17.01 11.35
CA HIS A 316 15.77 16.78 12.77
C HIS A 316 15.27 15.41 13.24
N ALA A 317 14.18 14.92 12.66
CA ALA A 317 13.71 13.55 12.90
C ALA A 317 14.78 12.53 12.47
N GLU A 318 15.33 12.70 11.26
CA GLU A 318 16.36 11.81 10.71
C GLU A 318 17.66 11.86 11.55
N GLU A 319 18.07 13.05 12.02
CA GLU A 319 19.20 13.23 12.94
C GLU A 319 19.00 12.44 14.26
N MET A 320 17.76 12.30 14.71
CA MET A 320 17.38 11.51 15.88
C MET A 320 17.09 10.03 15.55
N GLY A 321 17.35 9.59 14.32
CA GLY A 321 17.14 8.22 13.86
C GLY A 321 15.68 7.85 13.60
N VAL A 322 14.81 8.85 13.44
CA VAL A 322 13.38 8.70 13.14
C VAL A 322 13.14 8.90 11.65
N MET A 323 12.71 7.85 10.96
CA MET A 323 12.46 7.91 9.52
C MET A 323 11.21 8.72 9.20
N VAL A 324 11.26 9.59 8.18
CA VAL A 324 10.07 10.31 7.70
C VAL A 324 9.70 9.88 6.28
N VAL A 325 8.48 9.36 6.13
CA VAL A 325 7.91 8.92 4.85
C VAL A 325 6.82 9.90 4.42
N CYS A 326 6.94 10.43 3.20
CA CYS A 326 6.00 11.41 2.67
C CYS A 326 5.43 11.00 1.30
N SER A 327 4.20 11.41 1.02
CA SER A 327 3.61 11.30 -0.32
C SER A 327 4.29 12.23 -1.33
N ALA A 328 4.43 11.80 -2.59
CA ALA A 328 5.04 12.59 -3.67
C ALA A 328 4.19 13.76 -4.19
N GLY A 329 2.88 13.76 -3.94
CA GLY A 329 1.92 14.72 -4.49
C GLY A 329 1.00 14.11 -5.55
N ASN A 330 -0.11 14.79 -5.84
CA ASN A 330 -1.14 14.34 -6.78
C ASN A 330 -1.34 15.30 -7.97
N ASP A 331 -0.30 16.07 -8.31
CA ASP A 331 -0.34 17.11 -9.36
C ASP A 331 0.26 16.62 -10.69
N GLY A 332 0.51 15.31 -10.84
CA GLY A 332 0.93 14.71 -12.11
C GLY A 332 -0.18 14.73 -13.18
N PRO A 333 0.13 14.32 -14.42
CA PRO A 333 1.30 13.56 -14.84
C PRO A 333 2.48 14.40 -15.35
N ASP A 334 2.37 15.73 -15.34
CA ASP A 334 3.41 16.61 -15.87
C ASP A 334 4.71 16.52 -15.07
N PRO A 335 5.89 16.70 -15.71
CA PRO A 335 7.18 16.73 -15.01
C PRO A 335 7.24 17.90 -14.02
N LEU A 336 8.21 17.86 -13.10
CA LEU A 336 8.45 18.94 -12.11
C LEU A 336 7.32 19.13 -11.08
N THR A 337 6.45 18.14 -10.90
CA THR A 337 5.29 18.22 -10.00
C THR A 337 5.52 17.56 -8.63
N VAL A 338 6.66 16.87 -8.44
CA VAL A 338 7.00 16.19 -7.18
C VAL A 338 7.33 17.18 -6.05
N VAL A 339 6.73 16.93 -4.88
CA VAL A 339 6.99 17.67 -3.64
C VAL A 339 7.60 16.75 -2.58
N ASN A 340 7.89 17.26 -1.38
CA ASN A 340 8.56 16.52 -0.31
C ASN A 340 9.91 15.94 -0.77
N SER A 341 10.69 16.72 -1.53
CA SER A 341 11.83 16.24 -2.30
C SER A 341 13.18 16.30 -1.57
N ALA A 342 13.18 16.64 -0.28
CA ALA A 342 14.39 16.65 0.53
C ALA A 342 15.05 15.25 0.58
N PRO A 343 16.40 15.14 0.56
CA PRO A 343 17.08 13.83 0.50
C PRO A 343 16.81 12.95 1.73
N TRP A 344 16.64 13.54 2.90
CA TRP A 344 16.31 12.85 4.16
C TRP A 344 14.82 12.45 4.28
N VAL A 345 13.97 12.87 3.34
CA VAL A 345 12.57 12.42 3.26
C VAL A 345 12.47 11.22 2.32
N PHE A 346 11.68 10.20 2.68
CA PHE A 346 11.37 9.07 1.80
C PHE A 346 10.07 9.34 1.01
N THR A 347 10.19 9.69 -0.27
CA THR A 347 9.10 10.23 -1.09
C THR A 347 8.45 9.16 -1.97
N VAL A 348 7.12 9.02 -1.88
CA VAL A 348 6.39 7.86 -2.41
C VAL A 348 5.40 8.23 -3.53
N ALA A 349 5.58 7.63 -4.70
CA ALA A 349 4.62 7.65 -5.81
C ALA A 349 3.51 6.59 -5.68
N ALA A 350 2.43 6.78 -6.42
CA ALA A 350 1.26 5.90 -6.38
C ALA A 350 1.18 4.99 -7.61
N SER A 351 0.85 3.73 -7.37
CA SER A 351 0.50 2.75 -8.39
C SER A 351 -0.91 2.19 -8.21
N ASN A 352 -1.42 1.48 -9.24
CA ASN A 352 -2.57 0.61 -9.08
C ASN A 352 -2.17 -0.77 -8.53
N ILE A 353 -3.19 -1.52 -8.11
CA ILE A 353 -3.10 -2.95 -7.81
C ILE A 353 -3.88 -3.73 -8.87
N ASP A 354 -3.78 -5.06 -8.80
CA ASP A 354 -4.51 -5.96 -9.71
C ASP A 354 -5.98 -6.14 -9.34
N ARG A 355 -6.60 -5.11 -8.76
CA ARG A 355 -8.03 -4.96 -8.53
C ARG A 355 -8.48 -3.63 -9.13
N SER A 356 -9.58 -3.66 -9.88
CA SER A 356 -10.19 -2.47 -10.46
C SER A 356 -11.68 -2.38 -10.10
N PHE A 357 -12.20 -1.16 -9.99
CA PHE A 357 -13.61 -0.87 -9.74
C PHE A 357 -14.25 -0.33 -11.01
N GLN A 358 -15.07 -1.15 -11.65
CA GLN A 358 -15.63 -0.87 -12.97
C GLN A 358 -17.13 -0.67 -12.89
N SER A 359 -17.63 0.32 -13.63
CA SER A 359 -19.05 0.61 -13.79
C SER A 359 -19.39 0.54 -15.27
N SER A 360 -20.26 -0.39 -15.66
CA SER A 360 -20.60 -0.59 -17.07
C SER A 360 -21.69 0.36 -17.54
N ILE A 361 -21.56 0.83 -18.78
CA ILE A 361 -22.59 1.57 -19.52
C ILE A 361 -23.22 0.61 -20.51
N VAL A 362 -24.54 0.47 -20.50
CA VAL A 362 -25.28 -0.28 -21.51
C VAL A 362 -26.12 0.71 -22.32
N LEU A 363 -25.85 0.82 -23.61
CA LEU A 363 -26.58 1.68 -24.54
C LEU A 363 -27.85 0.98 -25.06
N GLY A 364 -28.83 1.75 -25.51
CA GLY A 364 -30.09 1.23 -26.05
C GLY A 364 -29.93 0.41 -27.34
N ASN A 365 -28.78 0.51 -28.03
CA ASN A 365 -28.43 -0.35 -29.17
C ASN A 365 -27.74 -1.68 -28.75
N GLY A 366 -27.65 -1.96 -27.44
CA GLY A 366 -27.04 -3.17 -26.89
C GLY A 366 -25.51 -3.10 -26.71
N LYS A 367 -24.82 -2.07 -27.23
CA LYS A 367 -23.38 -1.91 -26.98
C LYS A 367 -23.12 -1.64 -25.51
N THR A 368 -22.09 -2.28 -24.97
CA THR A 368 -21.66 -2.12 -23.58
C THR A 368 -20.24 -1.57 -23.53
N PHE A 369 -20.02 -0.54 -22.72
CA PHE A 369 -18.70 0.04 -22.46
C PHE A 369 -18.35 -0.16 -20.98
N GLN A 370 -17.08 -0.44 -20.72
CA GLN A 370 -16.58 -0.51 -19.35
C GLN A 370 -15.98 0.84 -18.98
N GLY A 371 -16.49 1.43 -17.91
CA GLY A 371 -15.92 2.62 -17.31
C GLY A 371 -15.39 2.36 -15.91
N SER A 372 -14.78 3.39 -15.34
CA SER A 372 -14.19 3.41 -14.00
C SER A 372 -15.03 4.26 -13.05
N GLY A 373 -15.27 3.77 -11.83
CA GLY A 373 -16.06 4.52 -10.85
C GLY A 373 -16.60 3.62 -9.74
N ILE A 374 -16.95 4.25 -8.61
CA ILE A 374 -17.65 3.61 -7.50
C ILE A 374 -19.03 4.26 -7.40
N ASN A 375 -20.06 3.49 -7.72
CA ASN A 375 -21.44 3.87 -7.54
C ASN A 375 -22.27 2.67 -7.06
N PHE A 376 -23.22 2.93 -6.17
CA PHE A 376 -24.15 1.95 -5.61
C PHE A 376 -25.56 2.18 -6.15
N SER A 377 -25.64 2.56 -7.42
CA SER A 377 -26.87 2.76 -8.18
C SER A 377 -27.82 1.57 -8.05
N ASN A 378 -29.12 1.83 -8.01
CA ASN A 378 -30.15 0.81 -8.15
C ASN A 378 -30.60 0.59 -9.61
N LEU A 379 -29.97 1.27 -10.58
CA LEU A 379 -30.27 1.08 -11.99
C LEU A 379 -29.82 -0.31 -12.44
N THR A 380 -30.68 -0.95 -13.23
CA THR A 380 -30.46 -2.30 -13.74
C THR A 380 -30.59 -2.32 -15.26
N ARG A 381 -30.28 -3.47 -15.86
CA ARG A 381 -30.42 -3.69 -17.32
C ARG A 381 -31.88 -3.69 -17.81
N SER A 382 -32.87 -3.70 -16.92
CA SER A 382 -34.29 -3.72 -17.33
C SER A 382 -34.85 -2.34 -17.65
N LYS A 383 -34.18 -1.26 -17.25
CA LYS A 383 -34.67 0.11 -17.45
C LYS A 383 -33.57 1.00 -18.04
N PHE A 384 -33.92 1.67 -19.13
CA PHE A 384 -33.09 2.61 -19.84
C PHE A 384 -33.64 4.03 -19.67
N TYR A 385 -32.74 5.01 -19.67
CA TYR A 385 -33.05 6.41 -19.53
C TYR A 385 -32.57 7.18 -20.77
N PRO A 386 -33.26 8.26 -21.18
CA PRO A 386 -32.76 9.11 -22.25
C PRO A 386 -31.34 9.59 -21.94
N LEU A 387 -30.49 9.60 -22.96
CA LEU A 387 -29.09 9.99 -22.88
C LEU A 387 -28.91 11.33 -23.59
N VAL A 388 -28.25 12.29 -22.94
CA VAL A 388 -28.02 13.63 -23.50
C VAL A 388 -26.57 14.06 -23.31
N PHE A 389 -26.04 14.82 -24.25
CA PHE A 389 -24.74 15.46 -24.11
C PHE A 389 -24.90 16.85 -23.47
N GLY A 390 -24.03 17.20 -22.52
CA GLY A 390 -24.10 18.46 -21.78
C GLY A 390 -24.19 19.70 -22.67
N GLU A 391 -23.48 19.68 -23.81
CA GLU A 391 -23.47 20.76 -24.79
C GLU A 391 -24.87 21.07 -25.37
N ASP A 392 -25.67 20.02 -25.64
CA ASP A 392 -27.00 20.14 -26.25
C ASP A 392 -28.09 20.60 -25.26
N VAL A 393 -27.78 20.57 -23.97
CA VAL A 393 -28.70 20.90 -22.87
C VAL A 393 -28.28 22.14 -22.11
N ALA A 394 -27.48 23.01 -22.74
CA ALA A 394 -27.09 24.29 -22.18
C ALA A 394 -28.30 25.13 -21.74
N ALA A 395 -28.14 25.78 -20.58
CA ALA A 395 -29.07 26.79 -20.08
C ALA A 395 -29.11 28.01 -21.00
N ARG A 396 -30.19 28.80 -20.92
CA ARG A 396 -30.31 30.04 -21.71
C ARG A 396 -29.14 30.98 -21.39
N PHE A 397 -28.56 31.55 -22.43
CA PHE A 397 -27.42 32.49 -22.35
C PHE A 397 -26.12 31.88 -21.78
N THR A 398 -26.00 30.56 -21.71
CA THR A 398 -24.75 29.87 -21.33
C THR A 398 -24.02 29.37 -22.57
N PRO A 399 -22.68 29.54 -22.67
CA PRO A 399 -21.89 28.91 -23.72
C PRO A 399 -22.03 27.37 -23.72
N PRO A 400 -22.23 26.72 -24.88
CA PRO A 400 -22.33 25.27 -24.95
C PRO A 400 -21.10 24.54 -24.38
N SER A 401 -19.90 25.13 -24.48
CA SER A 401 -18.66 24.60 -23.90
C SER A 401 -18.67 24.50 -22.37
N GLU A 402 -19.34 25.43 -21.68
CA GLU A 402 -19.51 25.36 -20.22
C GLU A 402 -20.50 24.25 -19.83
N ALA A 403 -21.58 24.11 -20.60
CA ALA A 403 -22.55 23.04 -20.42
C ALA A 403 -21.96 21.65 -20.73
N ARG A 404 -21.12 21.55 -21.76
CA ARG A 404 -20.31 20.38 -22.09
C ARG A 404 -19.45 19.92 -20.92
N ASN A 405 -18.93 20.88 -20.13
CA ASN A 405 -18.16 20.63 -18.93
C ASN A 405 -18.98 20.52 -17.65
N CYS A 406 -20.30 20.72 -17.71
CA CYS A 406 -21.21 20.66 -16.57
C CYS A 406 -20.80 21.64 -15.44
N TYR A 407 -20.59 22.91 -15.82
CA TYR A 407 -20.29 24.00 -14.90
C TYR A 407 -21.48 24.35 -14.00
N PRO A 408 -21.23 24.92 -12.81
CA PRO A 408 -22.31 25.44 -11.97
C PRO A 408 -23.20 26.42 -12.76
N GLY A 409 -24.50 26.12 -12.84
CA GLY A 409 -25.49 26.93 -13.56
C GLY A 409 -25.55 26.72 -15.08
N SER A 410 -24.71 25.86 -15.66
CA SER A 410 -24.61 25.74 -17.12
C SER A 410 -25.68 24.86 -17.78
N LEU A 411 -26.40 24.04 -17.01
CA LEU A 411 -27.36 23.04 -17.51
C LEU A 411 -28.80 23.53 -17.38
N ASP A 412 -29.61 23.32 -18.42
CA ASP A 412 -31.06 23.53 -18.37
C ASP A 412 -31.75 22.36 -17.66
N TYR A 413 -32.30 22.62 -16.48
CA TYR A 413 -32.94 21.62 -15.63
C TYR A 413 -34.08 20.89 -16.33
N SER A 414 -34.85 21.60 -17.17
CA SER A 414 -35.99 21.01 -17.89
C SER A 414 -35.53 20.01 -18.97
N LYS A 415 -34.33 20.23 -19.52
CA LYS A 415 -33.73 19.34 -20.53
C LYS A 415 -32.96 18.18 -19.91
N VAL A 416 -32.55 18.27 -18.64
CA VAL A 416 -31.71 17.29 -17.93
C VAL A 416 -32.49 16.36 -17.02
N ALA A 417 -33.55 16.85 -16.35
CA ALA A 417 -34.28 16.07 -15.36
C ALA A 417 -34.75 14.72 -15.91
N GLY A 418 -34.47 13.63 -15.19
CA GLY A 418 -34.85 12.27 -15.58
C GLY A 418 -33.96 11.61 -16.65
N LYS A 419 -32.84 12.23 -17.05
CA LYS A 419 -31.93 11.73 -18.09
C LYS A 419 -30.55 11.38 -17.55
N ILE A 420 -29.77 10.62 -18.32
CA ILE A 420 -28.33 10.44 -18.06
C ILE A 420 -27.58 11.49 -18.88
N VAL A 421 -26.67 12.22 -18.22
CA VAL A 421 -25.91 13.31 -18.84
C VAL A 421 -24.49 12.87 -19.12
N ILE A 422 -24.00 13.15 -20.34
CA ILE A 422 -22.59 13.03 -20.68
C ILE A 422 -21.92 14.39 -20.50
N CYS A 423 -20.88 14.44 -19.69
CA CYS A 423 -20.00 15.60 -19.56
C CYS A 423 -18.60 15.22 -20.03
N VAL A 424 -17.79 16.22 -20.40
CA VAL A 424 -16.34 16.04 -20.63
C VAL A 424 -15.52 16.69 -19.53
N SER A 425 -14.22 16.37 -19.48
CA SER A 425 -13.25 17.02 -18.61
C SER A 425 -12.09 17.64 -19.41
N ASP A 426 -12.39 18.50 -20.38
CA ASP A 426 -11.38 19.27 -21.14
C ASP A 426 -10.95 20.57 -20.43
N ASP A 427 -11.67 21.00 -19.40
CA ASP A 427 -11.23 22.06 -18.47
C ASP A 427 -10.97 21.48 -17.05
N PRO A 428 -9.71 21.53 -16.56
CA PRO A 428 -9.33 20.98 -15.25
C PRO A 428 -9.78 21.84 -14.05
N THR A 429 -10.28 23.06 -14.27
CA THR A 429 -10.69 23.99 -13.20
C THR A 429 -11.92 23.50 -12.42
N VAL A 430 -12.77 22.67 -13.05
CA VAL A 430 -13.97 22.11 -12.41
C VAL A 430 -13.77 20.63 -12.09
N SER A 431 -13.66 20.32 -10.80
CA SER A 431 -13.43 18.94 -10.35
C SER A 431 -14.59 17.99 -10.67
N ARG A 432 -14.28 16.69 -10.79
CA ARG A 432 -15.27 15.60 -10.94
C ARG A 432 -16.39 15.67 -9.89
N ARG A 433 -16.04 16.08 -8.66
CA ARG A 433 -17.02 16.29 -7.57
C ARG A 433 -18.02 17.38 -7.91
N ILE A 434 -17.56 18.54 -8.36
CA ILE A 434 -18.44 19.65 -8.72
C ILE A 434 -19.30 19.27 -9.92
N LYS A 435 -18.72 18.70 -10.99
CA LYS A 435 -19.49 18.22 -12.16
C LYS A 435 -20.61 17.26 -11.75
N LYS A 436 -20.30 16.27 -10.89
CA LYS A 436 -21.29 15.33 -10.34
C LYS A 436 -22.39 16.04 -9.56
N LEU A 437 -22.03 16.98 -8.67
CA LEU A 437 -23.01 17.73 -7.88
C LEU A 437 -23.94 18.56 -8.77
N VAL A 438 -23.41 19.24 -9.79
CA VAL A 438 -24.20 20.02 -10.76
C VAL A 438 -25.20 19.13 -11.49
N VAL A 439 -24.76 17.98 -12.01
CA VAL A 439 -25.64 17.05 -12.72
C VAL A 439 -26.70 16.45 -11.79
N GLN A 440 -26.32 16.13 -10.55
CA GLN A 440 -27.24 15.60 -9.54
C GLN A 440 -28.30 16.65 -9.13
N ASP A 441 -27.90 17.92 -8.95
CA ASP A 441 -28.78 19.04 -8.59
C ASP A 441 -29.79 19.35 -9.71
N ALA A 442 -29.38 19.19 -10.97
CA ALA A 442 -30.25 19.26 -12.15
C ALA A 442 -31.24 18.07 -12.28
N ARG A 443 -31.36 17.21 -11.26
CA ARG A 443 -32.27 16.06 -11.18
C ARG A 443 -32.05 15.02 -12.28
N ALA A 444 -30.80 14.90 -12.76
CA ALA A 444 -30.41 13.84 -13.66
C ALA A 444 -30.49 12.46 -12.98
N MET A 445 -30.70 11.42 -13.78
CA MET A 445 -30.68 10.02 -13.34
C MET A 445 -29.26 9.45 -13.20
N GLY A 446 -28.27 10.07 -13.84
CA GLY A 446 -26.88 9.62 -13.77
C GLY A 446 -25.95 10.45 -14.64
N MET A 447 -24.66 10.16 -14.55
CA MET A 447 -23.61 10.86 -15.28
C MET A 447 -22.62 9.89 -15.92
N ILE A 448 -22.23 10.16 -17.16
CA ILE A 448 -21.05 9.57 -17.81
C ILE A 448 -20.04 10.71 -18.01
N LEU A 449 -18.86 10.58 -17.42
CA LEU A 449 -17.78 11.54 -17.62
C LEU A 449 -16.77 10.99 -18.63
N ILE A 450 -16.47 11.77 -19.68
CA ILE A 450 -15.36 11.49 -20.59
C ILE A 450 -14.13 12.25 -20.06
N ASP A 451 -13.15 11.50 -19.57
CA ASP A 451 -11.91 12.00 -18.97
C ASP A 451 -10.83 10.93 -19.15
N GLN A 452 -9.98 11.12 -20.17
CA GLN A 452 -8.87 10.23 -20.49
C GLN A 452 -7.78 10.25 -19.42
N ASP A 453 -7.51 11.42 -18.83
CA ASP A 453 -6.39 11.62 -17.91
C ASP A 453 -6.64 10.94 -16.55
N LYS A 454 -7.90 10.76 -16.14
CA LYS A 454 -8.25 10.17 -14.84
C LYS A 454 -9.04 8.87 -14.94
N ASN A 455 -9.00 8.21 -16.10
CA ASN A 455 -9.71 6.95 -16.32
C ASN A 455 -9.17 5.78 -15.47
N ASP A 456 -7.90 5.83 -15.06
CA ASP A 456 -7.28 4.86 -14.16
C ASP A 456 -7.73 4.98 -12.70
N VAL A 457 -8.42 6.09 -12.33
CA VAL A 457 -8.76 6.41 -10.93
C VAL A 457 -10.27 6.37 -10.71
N PRO A 458 -10.79 5.39 -9.95
CA PRO A 458 -12.21 5.34 -9.64
C PRO A 458 -12.62 6.52 -8.75
N TYR A 459 -13.69 7.19 -9.14
CA TYR A 459 -14.33 8.25 -8.35
C TYR A 459 -15.55 7.68 -7.61
N ASP A 460 -15.64 7.95 -6.30
CA ASP A 460 -16.79 7.55 -5.48
C ASP A 460 -17.93 8.57 -5.58
N ALA A 461 -18.98 8.17 -6.30
CA ALA A 461 -20.19 8.95 -6.49
C ALA A 461 -21.30 8.60 -5.47
N GLY A 462 -21.07 7.64 -4.57
CA GLY A 462 -22.07 7.15 -3.64
C GLY A 462 -23.19 6.41 -4.36
N THR A 463 -24.45 6.71 -4.05
CA THR A 463 -25.61 6.09 -4.69
C THR A 463 -25.96 6.71 -6.04
N PHE A 464 -25.29 7.78 -6.45
CA PHE A 464 -25.57 8.46 -7.72
C PHE A 464 -24.96 7.65 -8.89
N PRO A 465 -25.75 7.24 -9.90
CA PRO A 465 -25.23 6.46 -11.03
C PRO A 465 -24.17 7.27 -11.79
N TYR A 466 -22.94 6.76 -11.79
CA TYR A 466 -21.77 7.48 -12.30
C TYR A 466 -20.76 6.52 -12.90
N THR A 467 -20.14 6.94 -14.00
CA THR A 467 -18.99 6.24 -14.54
C THR A 467 -18.09 7.19 -15.33
N ASN A 468 -16.80 6.93 -15.30
CA ASN A 468 -15.78 7.60 -16.09
C ASN A 468 -15.37 6.72 -17.27
N VAL A 469 -15.12 7.30 -18.43
CA VAL A 469 -14.57 6.60 -19.60
C VAL A 469 -13.46 7.43 -20.25
N GLY A 470 -12.58 6.77 -21.00
CA GLY A 470 -11.58 7.44 -21.81
C GLY A 470 -12.17 8.01 -23.11
N ASP A 471 -11.32 8.69 -23.89
CA ASP A 471 -11.75 9.37 -25.12
C ASP A 471 -12.23 8.38 -26.18
N PHE A 472 -11.65 7.18 -26.24
CA PHE A 472 -12.01 6.17 -27.23
C PHE A 472 -13.44 5.67 -27.03
N GLU A 473 -13.81 5.27 -25.80
CA GLU A 473 -15.17 4.88 -25.47
C GLU A 473 -16.12 6.08 -25.52
N GLY A 474 -15.69 7.24 -25.01
CA GLY A 474 -16.46 8.48 -25.02
C GLY A 474 -16.90 8.88 -26.42
N ASN A 475 -15.97 8.87 -27.39
CA ASN A 475 -16.27 9.17 -28.79
C ASN A 475 -17.28 8.20 -29.41
N GLN A 476 -17.20 6.91 -29.08
CA GLN A 476 -18.18 5.93 -29.56
C GLN A 476 -19.58 6.15 -28.96
N ILE A 477 -19.65 6.58 -27.69
CA ILE A 477 -20.92 6.92 -27.03
C ILE A 477 -21.53 8.18 -27.67
N LEU A 478 -20.71 9.21 -27.95
CA LEU A 478 -21.16 10.42 -28.65
C LEU A 478 -21.63 10.12 -30.09
N GLN A 479 -20.93 9.24 -30.82
CA GLN A 479 -21.40 8.75 -32.12
C GLN A 479 -22.75 8.04 -32.03
N TYR A 480 -22.97 7.26 -30.96
CA TYR A 480 -24.27 6.63 -30.74
C TYR A 480 -25.40 7.65 -30.53
N ILE A 481 -25.17 8.71 -29.74
CA ILE A 481 -26.15 9.79 -29.55
C ILE A 481 -26.59 10.37 -30.90
N ASN A 482 -25.65 10.62 -31.81
CA ASN A 482 -25.93 11.19 -33.12
C ASN A 482 -26.56 10.18 -34.11
N SER A 483 -26.51 8.88 -33.81
CA SER A 483 -27.03 7.84 -34.71
C SER A 483 -28.54 7.57 -34.57
N THR A 484 -29.19 8.10 -33.54
CA THR A 484 -30.62 7.86 -33.28
C THR A 484 -31.30 9.09 -32.69
N LYS A 485 -32.60 9.27 -32.98
CA LYS A 485 -33.40 10.37 -32.40
C LYS A 485 -33.73 10.16 -30.91
N ASN A 486 -33.67 8.91 -30.43
CA ASN A 486 -34.03 8.53 -29.06
C ASN A 486 -32.88 7.74 -28.40
N PRO A 487 -31.71 8.37 -28.18
CA PRO A 487 -30.59 7.70 -27.53
C PRO A 487 -30.93 7.40 -26.07
N THR A 488 -30.64 6.17 -25.63
CA THR A 488 -30.88 5.75 -24.25
C THR A 488 -29.70 4.97 -23.70
N ALA A 489 -29.54 4.97 -22.39
CA ALA A 489 -28.52 4.19 -21.70
C ALA A 489 -28.97 3.82 -20.27
N THR A 490 -28.20 2.93 -19.65
CA THR A 490 -28.22 2.71 -18.21
C THR A 490 -26.78 2.59 -17.70
N VAL A 491 -26.52 3.10 -16.50
CA VAL A 491 -25.23 3.00 -15.82
C VAL A 491 -25.40 2.04 -14.65
N LEU A 492 -24.68 0.92 -14.70
CA LEU A 492 -24.81 -0.14 -13.72
C LEU A 492 -24.02 0.18 -12.45
N ALA A 493 -24.43 -0.43 -11.34
CA ALA A 493 -23.65 -0.40 -10.10
C ALA A 493 -22.24 -0.95 -10.33
N THR A 494 -21.29 -0.43 -9.56
CA THR A 494 -19.89 -0.84 -9.65
C THR A 494 -19.71 -2.31 -9.30
N ALA A 495 -18.90 -2.99 -10.10
CA ALA A 495 -18.40 -4.33 -9.85
C ALA A 495 -16.87 -4.31 -9.68
N GLU A 496 -16.37 -5.30 -8.95
CA GLU A 496 -14.94 -5.52 -8.78
C GLU A 496 -14.41 -6.44 -9.89
N THR A 497 -13.31 -6.03 -10.52
CA THR A 497 -12.56 -6.87 -11.47
C THR A 497 -11.25 -7.29 -10.83
N ALA A 498 -11.16 -8.58 -10.49
CA ALA A 498 -9.96 -9.19 -9.94
C ALA A 498 -8.92 -9.51 -11.03
N ARG A 499 -7.63 -9.55 -10.64
CA ARG A 499 -6.48 -9.83 -11.52
C ARG A 499 -6.38 -8.86 -12.70
N TYR A 500 -6.63 -7.58 -12.42
CA TYR A 500 -6.53 -6.50 -13.40
C TYR A 500 -5.12 -6.40 -13.98
N LYS A 501 -5.03 -6.14 -15.29
CA LYS A 501 -3.78 -6.04 -16.04
C LYS A 501 -3.80 -4.81 -16.96
N PRO A 502 -2.68 -4.10 -17.11
CA PRO A 502 -1.42 -4.27 -16.37
C PRO A 502 -1.51 -3.75 -14.92
N SER A 503 -0.73 -4.35 -14.01
CA SER A 503 -0.51 -3.84 -12.64
C SER A 503 0.87 -4.27 -12.10
N PRO A 504 1.67 -3.40 -11.46
CA PRO A 504 1.37 -1.99 -11.23
C PRO A 504 1.63 -1.16 -12.51
N ILE A 505 0.92 -0.05 -12.60
CA ILE A 505 1.20 1.10 -13.46
C ILE A 505 1.31 2.35 -12.58
N VAL A 506 2.08 3.34 -13.03
CA VAL A 506 2.15 4.63 -12.32
C VAL A 506 0.83 5.37 -12.51
N ALA A 507 0.20 5.76 -11.41
CA ALA A 507 -1.05 6.51 -11.40
C ALA A 507 -0.90 7.83 -12.19
N SER A 508 -1.96 8.20 -12.93
CA SER A 508 -2.01 9.46 -13.70
C SER A 508 -1.68 10.68 -12.83
N PHE A 509 -2.38 10.82 -11.70
CA PHE A 509 -2.19 11.94 -10.77
C PHE A 509 -0.84 11.93 -10.06
N SER A 510 -0.12 10.81 -10.00
CA SER A 510 1.10 10.73 -9.19
C SER A 510 2.12 11.74 -9.71
N SER A 511 2.50 12.70 -8.85
CA SER A 511 3.47 13.73 -9.19
C SER A 511 4.79 13.15 -9.69
N ARG A 512 5.43 13.84 -10.63
CA ARG A 512 6.63 13.38 -11.35
C ARG A 512 7.84 14.24 -11.05
N GLY A 513 8.99 13.58 -11.05
CA GLY A 513 10.29 14.22 -11.09
C GLY A 513 10.62 14.87 -12.44
N PRO A 514 11.79 15.51 -12.54
CA PRO A 514 12.71 15.73 -11.43
C PRO A 514 12.16 16.77 -10.44
N SER A 515 12.81 16.96 -9.28
CA SER A 515 12.39 18.00 -8.33
C SER A 515 12.83 19.38 -8.80
N ILE A 516 11.97 20.40 -8.62
CA ILE A 516 12.28 21.79 -8.99
C ILE A 516 13.50 22.34 -8.22
N LEU A 517 13.65 21.99 -6.94
CA LEU A 517 14.75 22.48 -6.10
C LEU A 517 16.11 21.97 -6.56
N THR A 518 16.19 20.66 -6.86
CA THR A 518 17.40 20.03 -7.36
C THR A 518 17.06 18.81 -8.18
N GLU A 519 17.65 18.74 -9.37
CA GLU A 519 17.54 17.60 -10.27
C GLU A 519 18.67 16.58 -10.02
N ASN A 520 19.65 16.90 -9.17
CA ASN A 520 20.79 16.02 -8.86
C ASN A 520 20.47 14.97 -7.77
N ILE A 521 19.24 14.97 -7.24
CA ILE A 521 18.66 13.88 -6.43
C ILE A 521 17.40 13.39 -7.15
N LEU A 522 17.29 12.09 -7.35
CA LEU A 522 16.17 11.49 -8.07
C LEU A 522 14.94 11.45 -7.15
N LYS A 523 13.80 11.94 -7.66
CA LYS A 523 12.50 11.87 -6.99
C LYS A 523 11.40 11.49 -8.00
N PRO A 524 10.32 10.82 -7.58
CA PRO A 524 10.10 10.20 -6.26
C PRO A 524 11.13 9.10 -5.98
N ASP A 525 11.26 8.64 -4.73
CA ASP A 525 12.24 7.61 -4.39
C ASP A 525 11.74 6.21 -4.77
N ILE A 526 10.45 5.97 -4.59
CA ILE A 526 9.83 4.64 -4.73
C ILE A 526 8.34 4.77 -5.06
N MET A 527 7.72 3.66 -5.45
CA MET A 527 6.29 3.55 -5.77
C MET A 527 5.62 2.47 -4.91
N ALA A 528 4.36 2.69 -4.55
CA ALA A 528 3.56 1.74 -3.79
C ALA A 528 2.06 1.88 -4.10
N PRO A 529 1.22 0.91 -3.67
CA PRO A 529 -0.21 0.90 -3.98
C PRO A 529 -0.93 2.16 -3.49
N GLY A 530 -1.54 2.88 -4.42
CA GLY A 530 -2.21 4.16 -4.14
C GLY A 530 -3.53 4.36 -4.89
N ILE A 531 -4.01 3.41 -5.69
CA ILE A 531 -5.31 3.50 -6.37
C ILE A 531 -6.27 2.44 -5.82
N GLY A 532 -7.48 2.87 -5.43
CA GLY A 532 -8.55 1.93 -5.05
C GLY A 532 -8.27 1.16 -3.75
N ILE A 533 -7.64 1.83 -2.77
CA ILE A 533 -7.23 1.22 -1.50
C ILE A 533 -8.40 1.27 -0.50
N LEU A 534 -8.79 0.08 -0.03
CA LEU A 534 -9.77 -0.07 1.04
C LEU A 534 -9.06 0.03 2.39
N ALA A 535 -9.48 0.95 3.25
CA ALA A 535 -9.01 1.05 4.63
C ALA A 535 -10.11 1.63 5.53
N ALA A 536 -9.84 1.74 6.83
CA ALA A 536 -10.82 2.29 7.77
C ALA A 536 -11.18 3.72 7.40
N MET A 537 -12.44 4.10 7.62
CA MET A 537 -12.96 5.43 7.30
C MET A 537 -13.94 5.86 8.38
N ILE A 538 -14.06 7.17 8.60
CA ILE A 538 -15.14 7.70 9.45
C ILE A 538 -16.50 7.31 8.85
N PRO A 539 -17.44 6.79 9.66
CA PRO A 539 -18.78 6.47 9.17
C PRO A 539 -19.51 7.75 8.71
N LYS A 540 -19.71 7.89 7.39
CA LYS A 540 -20.43 9.01 6.80
C LYS A 540 -21.94 8.84 7.00
N SER A 541 -22.47 9.19 8.17
CA SER A 541 -23.91 9.09 8.45
C SER A 541 -24.72 10.32 8.02
N THR A 542 -24.07 11.40 7.59
CA THR A 542 -24.70 12.72 7.44
C THR A 542 -24.80 13.23 6.01
N GLU A 543 -24.13 12.63 5.01
CA GLU A 543 -24.20 13.06 3.61
C GLU A 543 -25.35 12.34 2.85
N PRO A 544 -26.38 13.04 2.35
CA PRO A 544 -27.44 12.42 1.53
C PRO A 544 -26.86 11.71 0.30
N GLY A 545 -27.27 10.47 0.07
CA GLY A 545 -26.80 9.66 -1.07
C GLY A 545 -25.41 9.03 -0.90
N SER A 546 -24.80 9.11 0.29
CA SER A 546 -23.53 8.40 0.61
C SER A 546 -23.73 6.97 1.15
N VAL A 547 -24.95 6.64 1.57
CA VAL A 547 -25.31 5.33 2.13
C VAL A 547 -26.37 4.68 1.24
N PRO A 548 -26.14 3.47 0.72
CA PRO A 548 -27.16 2.72 -0.02
C PRO A 548 -28.40 2.43 0.84
N ALA A 549 -29.58 2.40 0.21
CA ALA A 549 -30.83 2.15 0.91
C ALA A 549 -30.80 0.83 1.71
N GLY A 550 -31.25 0.87 2.97
CA GLY A 550 -31.25 -0.29 3.87
C GLY A 550 -29.87 -0.70 4.40
N LYS A 551 -28.81 0.07 4.17
CA LYS A 551 -27.48 -0.16 4.73
C LYS A 551 -27.17 0.81 5.87
N LYS A 552 -26.29 0.39 6.78
CA LYS A 552 -25.66 1.27 7.77
C LYS A 552 -24.43 1.94 7.14
N PRO A 553 -24.00 3.12 7.62
CA PRO A 553 -22.74 3.74 7.19
C PRO A 553 -21.58 2.75 7.28
N SER A 554 -20.79 2.65 6.21
CA SER A 554 -19.62 1.77 6.18
C SER A 554 -18.53 2.25 7.13
N LEU A 555 -17.85 1.31 7.78
CA LEU A 555 -16.65 1.57 8.61
C LEU A 555 -15.36 1.62 7.78
N PHE A 556 -15.49 1.31 6.49
CA PHE A 556 -14.40 1.29 5.51
C PHE A 556 -14.75 2.16 4.31
N GLY A 557 -13.72 2.69 3.64
CA GLY A 557 -13.86 3.46 2.42
C GLY A 557 -12.74 3.15 1.44
N ILE A 558 -13.00 3.39 0.16
CA ILE A 558 -12.03 3.22 -0.91
C ILE A 558 -11.52 4.60 -1.33
N LYS A 559 -10.19 4.80 -1.28
CA LYS A 559 -9.55 6.06 -1.69
C LYS A 559 -8.37 5.81 -2.64
N SER A 560 -8.01 6.87 -3.35
CA SER A 560 -6.86 6.91 -4.24
C SER A 560 -6.03 8.17 -3.98
N GLY A 561 -4.71 8.06 -4.05
CA GLY A 561 -3.75 9.15 -3.84
C GLY A 561 -2.36 8.64 -3.48
N THR A 562 -1.33 9.46 -3.68
CA THR A 562 0.01 9.20 -3.08
C THR A 562 -0.07 9.18 -1.55
N SER A 563 -1.10 9.82 -0.98
CA SER A 563 -1.49 9.71 0.41
C SER A 563 -1.85 8.29 0.87
N MET A 564 -2.30 7.41 -0.03
CA MET A 564 -2.53 5.99 0.27
C MET A 564 -1.27 5.14 0.02
N ALA A 565 -0.38 5.57 -0.87
CA ALA A 565 0.90 4.90 -1.13
C ALA A 565 1.92 5.12 0.00
N CYS A 566 2.00 6.34 0.54
CA CYS A 566 2.86 6.71 1.68
C CYS A 566 2.72 5.76 2.89
N PRO A 567 1.51 5.45 3.41
CA PRO A 567 1.36 4.52 4.52
C PRO A 567 1.69 3.06 4.14
N HIS A 568 1.65 2.67 2.86
CA HIS A 568 2.18 1.35 2.45
C HIS A 568 3.70 1.30 2.63
N VAL A 569 4.44 2.32 2.20
CA VAL A 569 5.89 2.37 2.43
C VAL A 569 6.20 2.47 3.93
N THR A 570 5.40 3.23 4.68
CA THR A 570 5.52 3.35 6.14
C THR A 570 5.34 1.99 6.84
N GLY A 571 4.30 1.23 6.46
CA GLY A 571 4.04 -0.11 7.00
C GLY A 571 5.18 -1.10 6.68
N ALA A 572 5.67 -1.07 5.43
CA ALA A 572 6.81 -1.89 5.01
C ALA A 572 8.11 -1.51 5.75
N ALA A 573 8.36 -0.23 5.97
CA ALA A 573 9.51 0.25 6.73
C ALA A 573 9.42 -0.19 8.20
N ALA A 574 8.23 -0.12 8.81
CA ALA A 574 8.00 -0.63 10.17
C ALA A 574 8.18 -2.15 10.27
N PHE A 575 7.75 -2.89 9.25
CA PHE A 575 8.00 -4.32 9.13
C PHE A 575 9.51 -4.63 9.10
N ILE A 576 10.28 -3.94 8.26
CA ILE A 576 11.74 -4.10 8.20
C ILE A 576 12.39 -3.71 9.54
N LYS A 577 11.99 -2.59 10.14
CA LYS A 577 12.50 -2.13 11.45
C LYS A 577 12.22 -3.15 12.56
N SER A 578 11.08 -3.85 12.51
CA SER A 578 10.73 -4.86 13.51
C SER A 578 11.72 -6.03 13.54
N VAL A 579 12.23 -6.42 12.38
CA VAL A 579 13.24 -7.47 12.20
C VAL A 579 14.64 -6.90 12.44
N HIS A 580 14.93 -5.74 11.85
CA HIS A 580 16.22 -5.06 11.90
C HIS A 580 16.19 -3.85 12.82
N LYS A 581 15.99 -4.10 14.12
CA LYS A 581 15.75 -3.06 15.15
C LYS A 581 16.82 -1.96 15.20
N ARG A 582 18.05 -2.25 14.78
CA ARG A 582 19.20 -1.32 14.81
C ARG A 582 19.47 -0.61 13.48
N TRP A 583 18.75 -0.92 12.40
CA TRP A 583 18.97 -0.24 11.12
C TRP A 583 18.57 1.23 11.22
N SER A 584 19.40 2.09 10.61
CA SER A 584 19.08 3.50 10.45
C SER A 584 17.92 3.69 9.45
N PRO A 585 17.27 4.85 9.45
CA PRO A 585 16.31 5.20 8.41
C PRO A 585 16.87 5.03 6.98
N SER A 586 18.11 5.48 6.73
CA SER A 586 18.76 5.36 5.42
C SER A 586 19.01 3.91 4.99
N MET A 587 19.34 2.99 5.92
CA MET A 587 19.45 1.56 5.61
C MET A 587 18.10 0.95 5.19
N ILE A 588 17.01 1.30 5.89
CA ILE A 588 15.66 0.81 5.57
C ILE A 588 15.19 1.38 4.22
N LYS A 589 15.40 2.68 4.00
CA LYS A 589 15.15 3.35 2.72
C LYS A 589 15.91 2.66 1.59
N SER A 590 17.21 2.44 1.78
CA SER A 590 18.04 1.75 0.80
C SER A 590 17.52 0.34 0.52
N ALA A 591 17.16 -0.44 1.53
CA ALA A 591 16.71 -1.81 1.35
C ALA A 591 15.42 -1.88 0.51
N LEU A 592 14.47 -0.99 0.76
CA LEU A 592 13.24 -0.89 -0.02
C LEU A 592 13.50 -0.45 -1.46
N MET A 593 14.36 0.57 -1.65
CA MET A 593 14.69 1.06 -3.00
C MET A 593 15.46 0.02 -3.81
N THR A 594 16.48 -0.62 -3.25
CA THR A 594 17.35 -1.51 -4.02
C THR A 594 16.74 -2.86 -4.38
N THR A 595 15.61 -3.21 -3.75
CA THR A 595 14.89 -4.47 -3.97
C THR A 595 13.55 -4.27 -4.68
N ALA A 596 13.21 -3.04 -5.04
CA ALA A 596 11.99 -2.69 -5.76
C ALA A 596 11.91 -3.36 -7.14
N THR A 597 10.69 -3.63 -7.60
CA THR A 597 10.44 -4.22 -8.92
C THR A 597 10.05 -3.15 -9.94
N THR A 598 10.59 -3.26 -11.15
CA THR A 598 10.26 -2.41 -12.30
C THR A 598 9.38 -3.14 -13.32
N TYR A 599 8.82 -4.29 -12.94
CA TYR A 599 7.97 -5.12 -13.78
C TYR A 599 6.54 -5.18 -13.24
N ASN A 600 5.59 -5.35 -14.14
CA ASN A 600 4.19 -5.62 -13.84
C ASN A 600 3.88 -7.12 -13.82
N ASN A 601 2.65 -7.45 -13.45
CA ASN A 601 2.06 -8.79 -13.41
C ASN A 601 1.93 -9.46 -14.80
N MET A 602 2.35 -8.78 -15.87
CA MET A 602 2.55 -9.35 -17.21
C MET A 602 4.04 -9.61 -17.51
N LYS A 603 4.93 -9.44 -16.53
CA LYS A 603 6.39 -9.50 -16.63
C LYS A 603 6.98 -8.51 -17.65
N LYS A 604 6.27 -7.42 -17.91
CA LYS A 604 6.71 -6.30 -18.75
C LYS A 604 7.12 -5.14 -17.87
N SER A 605 7.94 -4.23 -18.39
CA SER A 605 8.26 -3.01 -17.67
C SER A 605 6.99 -2.25 -17.30
N VAL A 606 6.98 -1.67 -16.10
CA VAL A 606 5.89 -0.81 -15.62
C VAL A 606 5.61 0.31 -16.63
N THR A 607 4.33 0.63 -16.82
CA THR A 607 3.87 1.73 -17.69
C THR A 607 3.16 2.80 -16.87
N ASN A 608 2.83 3.94 -17.49
CA ASN A 608 1.89 4.91 -16.95
C ASN A 608 0.45 4.65 -17.46
N SER A 609 -0.51 5.47 -17.02
CA SER A 609 -1.92 5.43 -17.45
C SER A 609 -2.12 5.59 -18.96
N SER A 610 -1.19 6.24 -19.66
CA SER A 610 -1.20 6.41 -21.12
C SER A 610 -0.47 5.27 -21.86
N ASN A 611 -0.21 4.13 -21.22
CA ASN A 611 0.51 2.97 -21.78
C ASN A 611 1.97 3.25 -22.24
N SER A 612 2.56 4.36 -21.83
CA SER A 612 3.98 4.66 -22.07
C SER A 612 4.86 4.04 -20.98
N PHE A 613 6.10 3.68 -21.29
CA PHE A 613 7.04 3.15 -20.29
C PHE A 613 7.24 4.13 -19.13
N ALA A 614 7.12 3.62 -17.90
CA ALA A 614 7.43 4.40 -16.71
C ALA A 614 8.93 4.60 -16.60
N ASN A 615 9.35 5.84 -16.40
CA ASN A 615 10.74 6.19 -16.14
C ASN A 615 10.96 6.41 -14.62
N PRO A 616 12.21 6.46 -14.14
CA PRO A 616 12.53 6.76 -12.76
C PRO A 616 11.93 8.05 -12.19
N HIS A 617 11.65 9.08 -13.00
CA HIS A 617 10.92 10.26 -12.52
C HIS A 617 9.43 10.01 -12.24
N GLY A 618 8.87 8.89 -12.71
CA GLY A 618 7.49 8.48 -12.39
C GLY A 618 7.40 7.47 -11.26
N MET A 619 8.32 6.50 -11.18
CA MET A 619 8.23 5.38 -10.23
C MET A 619 9.37 5.31 -9.21
N GLY A 620 10.35 6.21 -9.30
CA GLY A 620 11.58 6.10 -8.52
C GLY A 620 12.33 4.81 -8.85
N ALA A 621 12.71 4.06 -7.81
CA ALA A 621 13.34 2.75 -7.96
C ALA A 621 12.39 1.65 -8.46
N GLY A 622 11.06 1.85 -8.37
CA GLY A 622 10.04 0.86 -8.74
C GLY A 622 9.00 0.64 -7.63
N GLU A 623 8.16 -0.39 -7.80
CA GLU A 623 7.17 -0.82 -6.80
C GLU A 623 7.88 -1.54 -5.62
N ILE A 624 7.49 -1.22 -4.39
CA ILE A 624 8.08 -1.84 -3.19
C ILE A 624 7.97 -3.37 -3.19
N ASN A 625 8.98 -4.04 -2.63
CA ASN A 625 8.94 -5.45 -2.30
C ASN A 625 9.40 -5.68 -0.85
N PRO A 626 8.48 -5.62 0.14
CA PRO A 626 8.85 -5.67 1.55
C PRO A 626 9.59 -6.95 1.96
N LEU A 627 9.25 -8.10 1.36
CA LEU A 627 9.87 -9.38 1.67
C LEU A 627 11.33 -9.46 1.18
N LYS A 628 11.61 -9.00 -0.05
CA LYS A 628 12.99 -8.90 -0.54
C LYS A 628 13.79 -7.87 0.24
N ALA A 629 13.17 -6.77 0.65
CA ALA A 629 13.81 -5.71 1.43
C ALA A 629 14.26 -6.15 2.84
N LEU A 630 13.76 -7.28 3.37
CA LEU A 630 14.30 -7.85 4.62
C LEU A 630 15.75 -8.28 4.48
N TYR A 631 16.16 -8.75 3.30
CA TYR A 631 17.50 -9.27 3.07
C TYR A 631 18.04 -8.69 1.74
N PRO A 632 18.38 -7.40 1.71
CA PRO A 632 18.76 -6.71 0.48
C PRO A 632 20.18 -7.07 0.03
N GLY A 633 21.00 -7.73 0.87
CA GLY A 633 22.41 -7.99 0.62
C GLY A 633 23.28 -6.77 0.91
N LEU A 634 23.12 -5.69 0.12
CA LEU A 634 23.83 -4.42 0.33
C LEU A 634 22.87 -3.27 0.61
N VAL A 635 23.32 -2.32 1.43
CA VAL A 635 22.61 -1.06 1.69
C VAL A 635 23.53 0.15 1.51
N PHE A 636 22.93 1.28 1.16
CA PHE A 636 23.57 2.60 1.09
C PHE A 636 23.24 3.33 2.39
N GLU A 637 24.21 3.41 3.30
CA GLU A 637 24.10 4.26 4.47
C GLU A 637 24.34 5.71 4.07
N THR A 638 23.33 6.55 4.26
CA THR A 638 23.46 8.01 4.22
C THR A 638 23.38 8.50 5.65
N ASP A 639 24.38 9.25 6.10
CA ASP A 639 24.42 9.81 7.46
C ASP A 639 24.05 11.29 7.50
N VAL A 640 24.00 11.88 8.70
CA VAL A 640 23.70 13.30 8.88
C VAL A 640 24.76 14.17 8.19
N GLU A 641 26.03 13.75 8.19
CA GLU A 641 27.11 14.50 7.56
C GLU A 641 26.93 14.59 6.04
N ASP A 642 26.48 13.51 5.39
CA ASP A 642 26.09 13.53 3.97
C ASP A 642 25.01 14.58 3.68
N TYR A 643 24.03 14.74 4.58
CA TYR A 643 22.98 15.77 4.44
C TYR A 643 23.48 17.19 4.72
N LEU A 644 24.46 17.37 5.61
CA LEU A 644 25.12 18.67 5.78
C LEU A 644 25.96 19.04 4.55
N GLN A 645 26.66 18.06 3.96
CA GLN A 645 27.38 18.23 2.70
C GLN A 645 26.42 18.57 1.56
N PHE A 646 25.26 17.89 1.48
CA PHE A 646 24.19 18.24 0.53
C PHE A 646 23.83 19.72 0.60
N LEU A 647 23.57 20.23 1.81
CA LEU A 647 23.19 21.62 2.02
C LEU A 647 24.30 22.59 1.58
N CYS A 648 25.57 22.25 1.83
CA CYS A 648 26.70 23.01 1.29
C CYS A 648 26.71 23.02 -0.25
N TYR A 649 26.52 21.86 -0.88
CA TYR A 649 26.50 21.73 -2.35
C TYR A 649 25.30 22.44 -2.99
N TYR A 650 24.17 22.46 -2.29
CA TYR A 650 22.96 23.14 -2.69
C TYR A 650 23.12 24.68 -2.67
N GLY A 651 23.92 25.19 -1.73
CA GLY A 651 24.25 26.61 -1.59
C GLY A 651 23.81 27.24 -0.27
N CYS A 652 23.42 26.44 0.73
CA CYS A 652 23.08 26.96 2.05
C CYS A 652 24.33 27.53 2.75
N SER A 653 24.17 28.66 3.44
CA SER A 653 25.29 29.28 4.15
C SER A 653 25.76 28.38 5.30
N GLN A 654 27.09 28.28 5.48
CA GLN A 654 27.67 27.51 6.59
C GLN A 654 27.17 27.96 7.96
N LYS A 655 26.88 29.27 8.12
CA LYS A 655 26.27 29.81 9.35
C LYS A 655 24.93 29.15 9.64
N ASN A 656 24.06 29.03 8.63
CA ASN A 656 22.74 28.40 8.78
C ASN A 656 22.88 26.91 9.06
N ILE A 657 23.76 26.20 8.35
CA ILE A 657 23.99 24.76 8.54
C ILE A 657 24.48 24.46 9.97
N ARG A 658 25.44 25.25 10.48
CA ARG A 658 25.91 25.13 11.88
C ARG A 658 24.81 25.42 12.88
N SER A 659 24.00 26.45 12.64
CA SER A 659 22.87 26.78 13.49
C SER A 659 21.80 25.69 13.50
N MET A 660 21.57 25.03 12.36
CA MET A 660 20.56 23.98 12.22
C MET A 660 21.03 22.67 12.87
N SER A 661 22.27 22.25 12.62
CA SER A 661 22.79 20.97 13.13
C SER A 661 23.38 21.04 14.53
N ASN A 662 23.55 22.24 15.10
CA ASN A 662 24.29 22.45 16.34
C ASN A 662 25.69 21.80 16.35
N THR A 663 26.35 21.79 15.18
CA THR A 663 27.69 21.22 15.00
C THR A 663 28.70 22.29 14.60
N ASN A 664 30.00 21.98 14.77
CA ASN A 664 31.11 22.75 14.21
C ASN A 664 31.42 22.40 12.74
N PHE A 665 30.45 21.82 12.02
CA PHE A 665 30.62 21.38 10.64
C PHE A 665 31.09 22.51 9.72
N THR A 666 31.96 22.19 8.78
CA THR A 666 32.56 23.17 7.85
C THR A 666 32.35 22.68 6.43
N CYS A 667 31.78 23.52 5.58
CA CYS A 667 31.53 23.17 4.19
C CYS A 667 32.86 22.93 3.45
N PRO A 668 32.93 21.92 2.56
CA PRO A 668 34.07 21.75 1.67
C PRO A 668 34.32 23.01 0.83
N LYS A 669 35.60 23.42 0.68
CA LYS A 669 35.98 24.67 -0.02
C LYS A 669 35.45 24.78 -1.46
N ASN A 670 35.28 23.65 -2.15
CA ASN A 670 34.84 23.59 -3.55
C ASN A 670 33.38 23.12 -3.71
N SER A 671 32.54 23.39 -2.71
CA SER A 671 31.12 23.01 -2.73
C SER A 671 30.39 23.64 -3.92
N ASN A 672 29.72 22.81 -4.72
CA ASN A 672 28.93 23.25 -5.87
C ASN A 672 27.83 22.23 -6.17
N LYS A 673 26.82 22.64 -6.95
CA LYS A 673 25.62 21.83 -7.21
C LYS A 673 25.90 20.49 -7.89
N ASP A 674 26.98 20.36 -8.65
CA ASP A 674 27.32 19.09 -9.30
C ASP A 674 27.78 18.01 -8.30
N LEU A 675 28.23 18.42 -7.11
CA LEU A 675 28.62 17.49 -6.05
C LEU A 675 27.43 16.89 -5.30
N ILE A 676 26.21 17.42 -5.47
CA ILE A 676 24.98 16.85 -4.91
C ILE A 676 24.84 15.38 -5.30
N SER A 677 25.16 15.02 -6.54
CA SER A 677 25.07 13.66 -7.05
C SER A 677 25.98 12.66 -6.32
N ASN A 678 26.99 13.12 -5.56
CA ASN A 678 27.92 12.29 -4.80
C ASN A 678 27.42 11.86 -3.42
N ILE A 679 26.30 12.41 -2.92
CA ILE A 679 25.68 11.92 -1.70
C ILE A 679 25.44 10.42 -1.82
N ASN A 680 25.69 9.67 -0.75
CA ASN A 680 25.62 8.22 -0.75
C ASN A 680 24.17 7.69 -0.78
N TYR A 681 23.47 7.98 -1.88
CA TYR A 681 22.06 7.74 -2.08
C TYR A 681 21.84 6.52 -2.97
N PRO A 682 20.78 5.70 -2.73
CA PRO A 682 20.47 4.48 -3.50
C PRO A 682 19.90 4.73 -4.92
N SER A 683 20.22 5.88 -5.51
CA SER A 683 20.00 6.23 -6.91
C SER A 683 21.02 7.28 -7.35
N ILE A 684 21.16 7.50 -8.65
CA ILE A 684 22.06 8.51 -9.21
C ILE A 684 21.27 9.46 -10.11
N SER A 685 21.35 10.76 -9.87
CA SER A 685 20.80 11.76 -10.79
C SER A 685 21.86 12.78 -11.18
N ILE A 686 21.95 13.11 -12.46
CA ILE A 686 22.89 14.09 -13.02
C ILE A 686 22.07 15.06 -13.87
N LYS A 687 21.91 16.29 -13.37
CA LYS A 687 21.16 17.37 -14.01
C LYS A 687 21.76 17.78 -15.35
N ASN A 688 23.08 17.89 -15.44
CA ASN A 688 23.77 18.42 -16.61
C ASN A 688 25.02 17.58 -16.89
N LEU A 689 24.94 16.74 -17.93
CA LEU A 689 26.08 16.06 -18.52
C LEU A 689 26.34 16.62 -19.92
N SER A 690 27.36 17.47 -20.07
CA SER A 690 27.72 17.98 -21.39
C SER A 690 28.36 16.88 -22.25
N ARG A 691 27.94 16.78 -23.51
CA ARG A 691 28.51 15.83 -24.50
C ARG A 691 30.01 15.94 -24.68
N ASN A 692 30.57 17.14 -24.50
CA ASN A 692 31.97 17.46 -24.78
C ASN A 692 32.85 17.47 -23.52
N GLN A 693 32.29 17.19 -22.34
CA GLN A 693 33.05 17.14 -21.10
C GLN A 693 33.64 15.76 -20.84
N LYS A 694 34.67 15.72 -19.97
CA LYS A 694 35.17 14.47 -19.39
C LYS A 694 34.04 13.75 -18.66
N ALA A 695 34.14 12.42 -18.59
CA ALA A 695 33.15 11.60 -17.91
C ALA A 695 32.88 12.11 -16.48
N ARG A 696 31.61 12.25 -16.11
CA ARG A 696 31.21 12.60 -14.74
C ARG A 696 31.35 11.37 -13.87
N VAL A 697 32.20 11.44 -12.86
CA VAL A 697 32.43 10.33 -11.92
C VAL A 697 31.64 10.57 -10.64
N ILE A 698 30.85 9.58 -10.26
CA ILE A 698 30.03 9.57 -9.05
C ILE A 698 30.51 8.46 -8.13
N ARG A 699 30.79 8.78 -6.87
CA ARG A 699 31.23 7.78 -5.87
C ARG A 699 30.05 7.29 -5.03
N ARG A 700 30.07 6.00 -4.68
CA ARG A 700 29.12 5.37 -3.74
C ARG A 700 29.86 4.47 -2.77
N THR A 701 29.27 4.29 -1.60
CA THR A 701 29.73 3.35 -0.57
C THR A 701 28.57 2.45 -0.18
N VAL A 702 28.82 1.16 -0.18
CA VAL A 702 27.83 0.15 0.19
C VAL A 702 28.32 -0.64 1.40
N THR A 703 27.38 -0.97 2.27
CA THR A 703 27.60 -1.83 3.43
C THR A 703 26.96 -3.17 3.18
N ASN A 704 27.71 -4.24 3.42
CA ASN A 704 27.19 -5.60 3.36
C ASN A 704 26.41 -5.93 4.63
N VAL A 705 25.12 -6.23 4.45
CA VAL A 705 24.19 -6.70 5.49
C VAL A 705 23.72 -8.13 5.21
N GLY A 706 24.27 -8.77 4.18
CA GLY A 706 24.07 -10.17 3.82
C GLY A 706 25.15 -11.09 4.41
N PRO A 707 25.47 -12.22 3.73
CA PRO A 707 26.51 -13.15 4.15
C PRO A 707 27.88 -12.47 4.31
N LEU A 708 28.63 -12.84 5.35
CA LEU A 708 29.94 -12.24 5.66
C LEU A 708 30.93 -12.30 4.49
N ASN A 709 31.00 -13.46 3.82
CA ASN A 709 31.83 -13.68 2.64
C ASN A 709 30.94 -13.65 1.40
N ALA A 710 30.95 -12.52 0.70
CA ALA A 710 30.16 -12.31 -0.50
C ALA A 710 30.96 -11.54 -1.55
N THR A 711 30.82 -11.93 -2.82
CA THR A 711 31.38 -11.19 -3.94
C THR A 711 30.26 -10.74 -4.85
N TYR A 712 30.12 -9.42 -5.01
CA TYR A 712 29.14 -8.82 -5.89
C TYR A 712 29.80 -8.39 -7.20
N THR A 713 29.15 -8.66 -8.34
CA THR A 713 29.58 -8.21 -9.68
C THR A 713 28.60 -7.17 -10.21
N ALA A 714 29.13 -6.08 -10.76
CA ALA A 714 28.33 -4.99 -11.34
C ALA A 714 27.77 -5.38 -12.71
N LYS A 715 26.48 -5.09 -12.93
CA LYS A 715 25.79 -5.14 -14.22
C LYS A 715 25.14 -3.79 -14.50
N VAL A 716 25.46 -3.21 -15.66
CA VAL A 716 24.94 -1.91 -16.08
C VAL A 716 23.95 -2.09 -17.23
N HIS A 717 22.85 -1.35 -17.17
CA HIS A 717 21.91 -1.16 -18.27
C HIS A 717 21.75 0.34 -18.51
N ALA A 718 22.10 0.83 -19.70
CA ALA A 718 22.09 2.26 -20.02
C ALA A 718 21.37 2.51 -21.34
N ALA A 719 20.78 3.70 -21.49
CA ALA A 719 20.21 4.16 -22.75
C ALA A 719 21.26 4.20 -23.87
N LYS A 720 20.81 4.02 -25.12
CA LYS A 720 21.69 4.04 -26.30
C LYS A 720 22.51 5.34 -26.35
N GLY A 721 23.83 5.20 -26.52
CA GLY A 721 24.77 6.32 -26.62
C GLY A 721 25.28 6.87 -25.27
N LEU A 722 24.64 6.52 -24.14
CA LEU A 722 25.16 6.85 -22.81
C LEU A 722 26.13 5.76 -22.34
N ILE A 723 27.41 6.12 -22.21
CA ILE A 723 28.44 5.20 -21.72
C ILE A 723 28.52 5.29 -20.19
N VAL A 724 28.28 4.17 -19.52
CA VAL A 724 28.35 4.05 -18.06
C VAL A 724 29.34 2.94 -17.69
N LYS A 725 30.35 3.27 -16.89
CA LYS A 725 31.38 2.31 -16.41
C LYS A 725 31.46 2.31 -14.90
N VAL A 726 31.75 1.16 -14.30
CA VAL A 726 31.83 0.97 -12.85
C VAL A 726 33.22 0.46 -12.48
N LEU A 727 33.85 1.07 -11.46
CA LEU A 727 35.17 0.68 -10.97
C LEU A 727 35.17 0.64 -9.41
N PRO A 728 35.60 -0.48 -8.79
CA PRO A 728 35.86 -1.79 -9.39
C PRO A 728 34.58 -2.43 -9.93
N SER A 729 34.69 -3.38 -10.86
CA SER A 729 33.54 -4.14 -11.36
C SER A 729 33.08 -5.27 -10.42
N LYS A 730 33.86 -5.54 -9.36
CA LYS A 730 33.58 -6.51 -8.31
C LYS A 730 33.83 -5.91 -6.92
N LEU A 731 32.95 -6.22 -5.98
CA LEU A 731 33.11 -5.88 -4.56
C LEU A 731 33.22 -7.18 -3.75
N VAL A 732 34.32 -7.33 -3.01
CA VAL A 732 34.64 -8.55 -2.27
C VAL A 732 34.57 -8.24 -0.77
N PHE A 733 33.52 -8.73 -0.11
CA PHE A 733 33.32 -8.59 1.32
C PHE A 733 33.83 -9.81 2.07
N SER A 734 34.29 -9.56 3.28
CA SER A 734 34.74 -10.56 4.25
C SER A 734 34.32 -10.14 5.65
N GLU A 735 34.59 -10.97 6.65
CA GLU A 735 34.36 -10.60 8.05
C GLU A 735 35.05 -9.28 8.47
N SER A 736 36.24 -9.00 7.94
CA SER A 736 37.00 -7.77 8.21
C SER A 736 36.62 -6.60 7.30
N VAL A 737 35.96 -6.85 6.16
CA VAL A 737 35.62 -5.83 5.16
C VAL A 737 34.10 -5.77 4.99
N LYS A 738 33.46 -4.87 5.75
CA LYS A 738 31.99 -4.69 5.75
C LYS A 738 31.49 -3.56 4.85
N LYS A 739 32.33 -2.55 4.58
CA LYS A 739 32.00 -1.39 3.73
C LYS A 739 33.00 -1.30 2.58
N LEU A 740 32.50 -1.06 1.37
CA LEU A 740 33.33 -0.83 0.19
C LEU A 740 32.77 0.32 -0.64
N SER A 741 33.68 1.06 -1.26
CA SER A 741 33.31 2.12 -2.19
C SER A 741 33.59 1.73 -3.64
N TYR A 742 32.82 2.31 -4.55
CA TYR A 742 33.01 2.20 -5.99
C TYR A 742 32.67 3.53 -6.67
N GLU A 743 33.09 3.64 -7.92
CA GLU A 743 32.86 4.80 -8.77
C GLU A 743 32.06 4.40 -10.01
N VAL A 744 31.17 5.29 -10.43
CA VAL A 744 30.37 5.18 -11.64
C VAL A 744 30.68 6.38 -12.54
N SER A 745 31.23 6.14 -13.72
CA SER A 745 31.56 7.19 -14.69
C SER A 745 30.51 7.26 -15.80
N PHE A 746 30.00 8.45 -16.09
CA PHE A 746 28.99 8.71 -17.12
C PHE A 746 29.56 9.58 -18.25
N SER A 747 29.39 9.17 -19.50
CA SER A 747 29.80 9.92 -20.69
C SER A 747 28.69 9.92 -21.74
N GLY A 748 28.22 11.12 -22.11
CA GLY A 748 27.04 11.32 -22.97
C GLY A 748 27.34 11.68 -24.43
N LYS A 749 28.58 11.51 -24.91
CA LYS A 749 29.02 11.96 -26.25
C LYS A 749 28.04 11.59 -27.38
N GLU A 750 27.53 10.37 -27.36
CA GLU A 750 26.62 9.80 -28.37
C GLU A 750 25.17 9.64 -27.88
N ALA A 751 24.87 10.03 -26.64
CA ALA A 751 23.53 9.88 -26.04
C ALA A 751 22.51 10.81 -26.71
N HIS A 752 21.22 10.60 -26.51
CA HIS A 752 20.20 11.59 -26.94
C HIS A 752 20.16 12.78 -25.98
N GLY A 753 19.76 13.96 -26.46
CA GLY A 753 19.58 15.14 -25.61
C GLY A 753 18.41 14.94 -24.64
N GLY A 754 18.50 15.53 -23.45
CA GLY A 754 17.52 15.33 -22.38
C GLY A 754 17.84 14.14 -21.48
N TYR A 755 16.84 13.69 -20.73
CA TYR A 755 17.00 12.62 -19.74
C TYR A 755 17.19 11.25 -20.37
N ASN A 756 18.32 10.63 -20.05
CA ASN A 756 18.67 9.25 -20.35
C ASN A 756 18.63 8.44 -19.06
N PHE A 757 17.82 7.38 -19.05
CA PHE A 757 17.62 6.54 -17.87
C PHE A 757 18.33 5.20 -17.98
N GLY A 758 18.60 4.57 -16.84
CA GLY A 758 19.17 3.23 -16.79
C GLY A 758 19.33 2.75 -15.35
N SER A 759 20.14 1.70 -15.17
CA SER A 759 20.37 1.09 -13.87
C SER A 759 21.76 0.46 -13.72
N LEU A 760 22.19 0.33 -12.48
CA LEU A 760 23.33 -0.45 -12.02
C LEU A 760 22.83 -1.47 -11.01
N THR A 761 23.11 -2.75 -11.25
CA THR A 761 22.75 -3.85 -10.35
C THR A 761 23.99 -4.58 -9.86
N TRP A 762 24.12 -4.76 -8.55
CA TRP A 762 25.13 -5.64 -7.96
C TRP A 762 24.55 -7.04 -7.72
N LEU A 763 25.28 -8.07 -8.14
CA LEU A 763 24.84 -9.47 -8.15
C LEU A 763 25.85 -10.38 -7.44
N ASP A 764 25.42 -11.15 -6.46
CA ASP A 764 26.21 -12.22 -5.82
C ASP A 764 25.65 -13.64 -6.12
N GLY A 765 24.65 -13.72 -7.01
CA GLY A 765 23.92 -14.94 -7.35
C GLY A 765 22.66 -15.20 -6.51
N ARG A 766 22.45 -14.45 -5.42
CA ARG A 766 21.24 -14.55 -4.57
C ARG A 766 20.51 -13.21 -4.43
N HIS A 767 21.27 -12.15 -4.21
CA HIS A 767 20.81 -10.79 -4.03
C HIS A 767 20.99 -10.00 -5.32
N TYR A 768 20.05 -9.07 -5.54
CA TYR A 768 19.99 -8.18 -6.69
C TYR A 768 19.85 -6.75 -6.14
N VAL A 769 20.97 -6.05 -5.98
CA VAL A 769 20.96 -4.69 -5.43
C VAL A 769 20.84 -3.71 -6.58
N HIS A 770 19.61 -3.32 -6.89
CA HIS A 770 19.27 -2.54 -8.08
C HIS A 770 19.25 -1.04 -7.78
N THR A 771 20.02 -0.25 -8.52
CA THR A 771 20.00 1.22 -8.40
C THR A 771 19.65 1.82 -9.76
N VAL A 772 18.72 2.77 -9.76
CA VAL A 772 18.34 3.50 -10.98
C VAL A 772 19.17 4.76 -11.15
N PHE A 773 19.35 5.18 -12.40
CA PHE A 773 19.94 6.48 -12.70
C PHE A 773 19.18 7.28 -13.74
N ALA A 774 19.23 8.60 -13.61
CA ALA A 774 18.69 9.59 -14.53
C ALA A 774 19.79 10.61 -14.89
N VAL A 775 20.11 10.72 -16.17
CA VAL A 775 21.22 11.57 -16.65
C VAL A 775 20.71 12.48 -17.75
N ASN A 776 20.61 13.77 -17.47
CA ASN A 776 20.20 14.75 -18.46
C ASN A 776 21.41 15.25 -19.24
N VAL A 777 21.43 14.90 -20.53
CA VAL A 777 22.52 15.19 -21.46
C VAL A 777 22.20 16.46 -22.24
N GLN A 778 23.14 17.41 -22.19
CA GLN A 778 23.09 18.67 -22.95
C GLN A 778 23.91 18.52 -24.24
#